data_AF-A0A819TXF5-F1
#
_entry.id   AF-A0A819TXF5-F1
#
_cell.length_a   1.000
_cell.length_b   1.000
_cell.length_c   1.000
_cell.angle_alpha   90.00
_cell.angle_beta   90.00
_cell.angle_gamma   90.00
#
_symmetry.space_group_name_H-M   'P 1'
#
loop_
_entity.id
_entity.type
_entity.pdbx_description
1 polymer ?
#
loop_
_entity_poly.entity_id
_entity_poly.type
_entity_poly.pdbx_seq_one_letter_code
_entity_poly.pdbx_strand_id
1 'polypeptide(L)'
;MSSSSVFTKILNFVISYSGYSGYVIFILGVIGNAINILVFTQLKVFRNNRCVYYLTVESISSFLYQFISISITISTFIYEDDATGHSLIWCRFRYMSAQALVLTTLYTICFAAMDQFFSTNYRFYVSQMCTIKVAQYVIYISVSIWIIHSIIFGLFFNIEPSIGCVITNPIFLQYATFFFYPVLGGFLPIVIAAIFSLLAYCNVRRIVRRQLPVIRRRLDRQMTAMVLMRALFFICLQCPNNIYRIYITNFPNIKSENIEYVIVRLIQAIVFSLAILNYSISFYVFIISSSRFRRQVKYVLVKKCWKRCMQWHYLTNNQVAPQNVESFTDLWWTVDDAEKEITFEYHVKSTGWIALGISPAGGMKGADIAVEWVETSGKVYLQDRHAVGNTRPILDNTTQDWFVLQGREKDGLTAIRFKRLLDTCDSMDVPIKSGTNILIYAYGLVDLDSNQSEIDIIYHDTRRNTRIIPLRSYADPPSDEKFNGLDTFEFRLNNYLVPSTGTTYHCKIYKVPNKYPVKRHAIAHKILVDSQNTDLIHHLDLYECDPMATFNDEKLPDDLCDDIYDEVKLCSSNFATVWAVGGDIVTRRDNSGIRFYLGNKHRKHDLGFLTLGIRADPFGLAIPLRVDRFTIDSYCPSEASRNFPKSGINVIFALPHTHLQGASIWTKLIGNNTAIQYLFNAETYDFNYQFQNRLPKPIKLYPGDSFATRCIYNTMNKNVSTVGGERTRDEMCLHMFTYYPRMNDLYTCVTINDKSAWQDIMNTSSSIDNKIIKEWFLAKTWTSESKIQCLPVLPTYEDLKPEGCNL
;
A
#
# COMPACT_ATOMS: atom_id res chain seq x y z
N MET A 1 8.87 -57.75 -34.09
CA MET A 1 9.42 -57.74 -32.71
C MET A 1 8.79 -58.89 -31.97
N SER A 2 9.57 -59.75 -31.30
CA SER A 2 9.02 -60.87 -30.51
C SER A 2 8.23 -60.35 -29.30
N SER A 3 7.20 -61.09 -28.86
CA SER A 3 6.41 -60.78 -27.65
C SER A 3 7.29 -60.51 -26.42
N SER A 4 8.37 -61.27 -26.28
CA SER A 4 9.41 -61.10 -25.24
C SER A 4 10.14 -59.74 -25.30
N SER A 5 10.40 -59.20 -26.49
CA SER A 5 11.04 -57.87 -26.65
C SER A 5 10.12 -56.73 -26.21
N VAL A 6 8.81 -56.86 -26.43
CA VAL A 6 7.82 -55.85 -26.00
C VAL A 6 7.63 -55.90 -24.49
N PHE A 7 7.54 -57.10 -23.91
CA PHE A 7 7.43 -57.32 -22.47
C PHE A 7 8.55 -56.60 -21.69
N THR A 8 9.82 -56.84 -22.04
CA THR A 8 10.98 -56.24 -21.34
C THR A 8 11.02 -54.72 -21.50
N LYS A 9 10.64 -54.19 -22.68
CA LYS A 9 10.61 -52.74 -22.91
C LYS A 9 9.56 -52.04 -22.04
N ILE A 10 8.35 -52.59 -21.92
CA ILE A 10 7.30 -51.99 -21.09
C ILE A 10 7.70 -52.11 -19.60
N LEU A 11 8.28 -53.22 -19.16
CA LEU A 11 8.71 -53.39 -17.77
C LEU A 11 9.79 -52.36 -17.38
N ASN A 12 10.79 -52.15 -18.24
CA ASN A 12 11.83 -51.12 -18.02
C ASN A 12 11.24 -49.71 -18.01
N PHE A 13 10.23 -49.46 -18.86
CA PHE A 13 9.49 -48.20 -18.83
C PHE A 13 8.73 -48.00 -17.52
N VAL A 14 8.07 -49.03 -16.98
CA VAL A 14 7.35 -48.96 -15.69
C VAL A 14 8.29 -48.60 -14.54
N ILE A 15 9.48 -49.22 -14.49
CA ILE A 15 10.50 -48.93 -13.47
C ILE A 15 10.98 -47.48 -13.59
N SER A 16 11.33 -47.07 -14.82
CA SER A 16 11.76 -45.69 -15.11
C SER A 16 10.70 -44.66 -14.76
N TYR A 17 9.45 -44.89 -15.17
CA TYR A 17 8.31 -44.03 -14.87
C TYR A 17 8.09 -43.89 -13.37
N SER A 18 8.10 -45.01 -12.63
CA SER A 18 7.86 -45.00 -11.18
C SER A 18 8.96 -44.24 -10.44
N GLY A 19 10.21 -44.39 -10.86
CA GLY A 19 11.35 -43.62 -10.36
C GLY A 19 11.18 -42.12 -10.61
N TYR A 20 11.13 -41.70 -11.88
CA TYR A 20 11.10 -40.29 -12.25
C TYR A 20 9.84 -39.57 -11.75
N SER A 21 8.65 -40.19 -11.88
CA SER A 21 7.42 -39.59 -11.39
C SER A 21 7.42 -39.45 -9.86
N GLY A 22 7.93 -40.45 -9.13
CA GLY A 22 8.11 -40.38 -7.68
C GLY A 22 9.00 -39.22 -7.25
N TYR A 23 10.15 -39.02 -7.90
CA TYR A 23 11.04 -37.88 -7.62
C TYR A 23 10.39 -36.52 -7.88
N VAL A 24 9.72 -36.37 -9.02
CA VAL A 24 9.04 -35.11 -9.37
C VAL A 24 7.94 -34.81 -8.35
N ILE A 25 7.12 -35.80 -8.01
CA ILE A 25 6.03 -35.64 -7.03
C ILE A 25 6.57 -35.31 -5.64
N PHE A 26 7.70 -35.92 -5.24
CA PHE A 26 8.38 -35.63 -3.98
C PHE A 26 8.88 -34.18 -3.93
N ILE A 27 9.60 -33.72 -4.95
CA ILE A 27 10.12 -32.34 -5.01
C ILE A 27 8.98 -31.32 -4.94
N LEU A 28 7.93 -31.51 -5.75
CA LEU A 28 6.77 -30.63 -5.75
C LEU A 28 6.05 -30.66 -4.38
N GLY A 29 5.93 -31.84 -3.76
CA GLY A 29 5.27 -32.02 -2.48
C GLY A 29 6.02 -31.38 -1.32
N VAL A 30 7.34 -31.57 -1.24
CA VAL A 30 8.17 -30.97 -0.19
C VAL A 30 8.15 -29.46 -0.29
N ILE A 31 8.38 -28.90 -1.49
CA ILE A 31 8.37 -27.44 -1.70
C ILE A 31 6.99 -26.86 -1.40
N GLY A 32 5.94 -27.43 -1.99
CA GLY A 32 4.57 -26.95 -1.82
C GLY A 32 4.10 -26.97 -0.37
N ASN A 33 4.23 -28.13 0.31
CA ASN A 33 3.79 -28.26 1.68
C ASN A 33 4.63 -27.43 2.66
N ALA A 34 5.94 -27.29 2.44
CA ALA A 34 6.78 -26.40 3.24
C ALA A 34 6.30 -24.93 3.14
N ILE A 35 5.98 -24.46 1.93
CA ILE A 35 5.46 -23.11 1.73
C ILE A 35 4.08 -22.95 2.40
N ASN A 36 3.18 -23.93 2.28
CA ASN A 36 1.89 -23.90 2.98
C ASN A 36 2.08 -23.76 4.48
N ILE A 37 2.92 -24.60 5.09
CA ILE A 37 3.20 -24.58 6.53
C ILE A 37 3.77 -23.21 6.93
N LEU A 38 4.74 -22.68 6.19
CA LEU A 38 5.32 -21.36 6.46
C LEU A 38 4.28 -20.24 6.39
N VAL A 39 3.44 -20.22 5.36
CA VAL A 39 2.42 -19.18 5.17
C VAL A 39 1.34 -19.25 6.24
N PHE A 40 0.84 -20.44 6.58
CA PHE A 40 -0.25 -20.61 7.54
C PHE A 40 0.19 -20.39 9.00
N THR A 41 1.42 -20.74 9.34
CA THR A 41 1.93 -20.61 10.72
C THR A 41 2.50 -19.22 11.02
N GLN A 42 3.12 -18.55 10.04
CA GLN A 42 3.83 -17.29 10.31
C GLN A 42 2.96 -16.04 10.23
N LEU A 43 1.81 -16.08 9.55
CA LEU A 43 0.98 -14.91 9.32
C LEU A 43 -0.20 -14.86 10.29
N LYS A 44 -0.30 -13.75 11.04
CA LYS A 44 -1.39 -13.52 12.03
C LYS A 44 -2.79 -13.68 11.41
N VAL A 45 -2.93 -13.33 10.12
CA VAL A 45 -4.15 -13.49 9.32
C VAL A 45 -4.64 -14.94 9.25
N PHE A 46 -3.72 -15.92 9.26
CA PHE A 46 -4.01 -17.33 9.07
C PHE A 46 -3.95 -18.15 10.37
N ARG A 47 -3.05 -17.79 11.28
CA ARG A 47 -2.79 -18.52 12.54
C ARG A 47 -4.02 -18.69 13.44
N ASN A 48 -4.96 -17.75 13.40
CA ASN A 48 -6.16 -17.77 14.23
C ASN A 48 -7.41 -18.22 13.46
N ASN A 49 -7.26 -18.72 12.23
CA ASN A 49 -8.38 -19.17 11.43
C ASN A 49 -8.54 -20.71 11.55
N ARG A 50 -9.71 -21.12 12.04
CA ARG A 50 -10.10 -22.53 12.23
C ARG A 50 -9.98 -23.40 10.97
N CYS A 51 -10.45 -22.93 9.81
CA CYS A 51 -10.34 -23.69 8.56
C CYS A 51 -8.88 -23.90 8.15
N VAL A 52 -8.03 -22.88 8.38
CA VAL A 52 -6.61 -22.93 8.03
C VAL A 52 -5.83 -23.85 8.96
N TYR A 53 -6.28 -24.02 10.20
CA TYR A 53 -5.70 -24.99 11.12
C TYR A 53 -5.77 -26.41 10.54
N TYR A 54 -6.92 -26.83 10.01
CA TYR A 54 -7.04 -28.12 9.30
C TYR A 54 -6.11 -28.19 8.08
N LEU A 55 -6.07 -27.16 7.25
CA LEU A 55 -5.17 -27.14 6.07
C LEU A 55 -3.68 -27.19 6.46
N THR A 56 -3.32 -26.65 7.63
CA THR A 56 -1.95 -26.72 8.17
C THR A 56 -1.61 -28.15 8.58
N VAL A 57 -2.51 -28.83 9.30
CA VAL A 57 -2.34 -30.23 9.72
C VAL A 57 -2.29 -31.17 8.51
N GLU A 58 -3.10 -30.90 7.48
CA GLU A 58 -3.06 -31.59 6.18
C GLU A 58 -1.70 -31.43 5.50
N SER A 59 -1.15 -30.22 5.47
CA SER A 59 0.15 -29.94 4.86
C SER A 59 1.31 -30.54 5.66
N ILE A 60 1.24 -30.56 7.00
CA ILE A 60 2.24 -31.24 7.86
C ILE A 60 2.22 -32.75 7.62
N SER A 61 1.02 -33.36 7.63
CA SER A 61 0.88 -34.81 7.45
C SER A 61 1.33 -35.25 6.06
N SER A 62 0.98 -34.47 5.03
CA SER A 62 1.43 -34.68 3.65
C SER A 62 2.94 -34.51 3.50
N PHE A 63 3.53 -33.49 4.15
CA PHE A 63 4.97 -33.29 4.17
C PHE A 63 5.70 -34.50 4.74
N LEU A 64 5.28 -35.01 5.90
CA LEU A 64 5.87 -36.18 6.55
C LEU A 64 5.69 -37.46 5.72
N TYR A 65 4.51 -37.66 5.13
CA TYR A 65 4.22 -38.83 4.30
C TYR A 65 5.14 -38.92 3.08
N GLN A 66 5.48 -37.78 2.46
CA GLN A 66 6.35 -37.75 1.28
C GLN A 66 7.76 -38.32 1.54
N PHE A 67 8.32 -38.12 2.74
CA PHE A 67 9.61 -38.72 3.10
C PHE A 67 9.53 -40.25 3.24
N ILE A 68 8.40 -40.75 3.74
CA ILE A 68 8.17 -42.20 3.80
C ILE A 68 7.95 -42.77 2.40
N SER A 69 7.18 -42.06 1.56
CA SER A 69 6.87 -42.47 0.19
C SER A 69 8.12 -42.51 -0.70
N ILE A 70 9.00 -41.52 -0.64
CA ILE A 70 10.21 -41.49 -1.46
C ILE A 70 11.22 -42.57 -1.05
N SER A 71 11.22 -42.98 0.23
CA SER A 71 12.05 -44.11 0.70
C SER A 71 11.69 -45.41 -0.03
N ILE A 72 10.43 -45.57 -0.46
CA ILE A 72 9.99 -46.71 -1.28
C ILE A 72 10.65 -46.63 -2.66
N THR A 73 10.50 -45.48 -3.31
CA THR A 73 10.98 -45.24 -4.66
C THR A 73 12.51 -45.35 -4.74
N ILE A 74 13.26 -44.76 -3.80
CA ILE A 74 14.74 -44.77 -3.78
C ILE A 74 15.29 -46.20 -3.71
N SER A 75 14.79 -47.01 -2.76
CA SER A 75 15.26 -48.39 -2.60
C SER A 75 15.01 -49.21 -3.87
N THR A 76 13.80 -49.15 -4.41
CA THR A 76 13.43 -49.92 -5.61
C THR A 76 14.07 -49.44 -6.91
N PHE A 77 14.40 -48.15 -7.04
CA PHE A 77 14.87 -47.55 -8.30
C PHE A 77 16.39 -47.42 -8.40
N ILE A 78 17.08 -47.13 -7.28
CA ILE A 78 18.54 -46.91 -7.29
C ILE A 78 19.30 -48.21 -6.98
N TYR A 79 18.81 -48.98 -6.02
CA TYR A 79 19.53 -50.13 -5.47
C TYR A 79 19.02 -51.47 -6.01
N GLU A 80 17.96 -51.46 -6.83
CA GLU A 80 17.25 -52.65 -7.31
C GLU A 80 16.86 -53.62 -6.15
N ASP A 81 16.79 -53.11 -4.93
CA ASP A 81 16.66 -53.87 -3.69
C ASP A 81 15.75 -53.12 -2.71
N ASP A 82 14.78 -53.82 -2.11
CA ASP A 82 13.87 -53.21 -1.15
C ASP A 82 14.47 -53.28 0.26
N ALA A 83 14.98 -52.15 0.75
CA ALA A 83 15.53 -52.01 2.10
C ALA A 83 14.57 -52.46 3.22
N THR A 84 13.26 -52.56 2.96
CA THR A 84 12.29 -53.11 3.92
C THR A 84 12.39 -54.63 4.09
N GLY A 85 13.00 -55.34 3.14
CA GLY A 85 13.29 -56.77 3.21
C GLY A 85 14.47 -57.13 4.13
N HIS A 86 15.25 -56.14 4.57
CA HIS A 86 16.49 -56.37 5.35
C HIS A 86 16.37 -55.97 6.82
N SER A 87 15.37 -55.16 7.18
CA SER A 87 15.17 -54.69 8.56
C SER A 87 13.71 -54.81 8.97
N LEU A 88 13.43 -55.71 9.92
CA LEU A 88 12.09 -55.91 10.47
C LEU A 88 11.56 -54.63 11.14
N ILE A 89 12.45 -53.89 11.78
CA ILE A 89 12.13 -52.62 12.44
C ILE A 89 11.66 -51.60 11.40
N TRP A 90 12.39 -51.47 10.30
CA TRP A 90 12.03 -50.54 9.22
C TRP A 90 10.76 -50.97 8.49
N CYS A 91 10.61 -52.27 8.20
CA CYS A 91 9.38 -52.88 7.67
C CYS A 91 8.15 -52.47 8.49
N ARG A 92 8.17 -52.71 9.81
CA ARG A 92 7.03 -52.39 10.68
C ARG A 92 6.77 -50.90 10.83
N PHE A 93 7.82 -50.12 11.11
CA PHE A 93 7.69 -48.68 11.36
C PHE A 93 7.18 -47.93 10.14
N ARG A 94 7.65 -48.29 8.94
CA ARG A 94 7.26 -47.64 7.69
C ARG A 94 5.76 -47.80 7.40
N TYR A 95 5.23 -49.02 7.48
CA TYR A 95 3.80 -49.23 7.22
C TYR A 95 2.93 -48.62 8.31
N MET A 96 3.32 -48.74 9.59
CA MET A 96 2.62 -48.09 10.70
C MET A 96 2.54 -46.57 10.53
N SER A 97 3.68 -45.90 10.28
CA SER A 97 3.73 -44.44 10.14
C SER A 97 3.04 -43.95 8.86
N ALA A 98 3.19 -44.67 7.74
CA ALA A 98 2.51 -44.36 6.49
C ALA A 98 0.99 -44.36 6.65
N GLN A 99 0.41 -45.40 7.26
CA GLN A 99 -1.05 -45.46 7.44
C GLN A 99 -1.58 -44.36 8.34
N ALA A 100 -0.88 -44.04 9.44
CA ALA A 100 -1.30 -42.99 10.36
C ALA A 100 -1.36 -41.63 9.66
N LEU A 101 -0.34 -41.31 8.84
CA LEU A 101 -0.26 -40.04 8.11
C LEU A 101 -1.26 -39.96 6.95
N VAL A 102 -1.49 -41.07 6.24
CA VAL A 102 -2.52 -41.16 5.19
C VAL A 102 -3.89 -40.87 5.77
N LEU A 103 -4.32 -41.60 6.81
CA LEU A 103 -5.64 -41.39 7.42
C LEU A 103 -5.76 -39.99 8.02
N THR A 104 -4.72 -39.50 8.69
CA THR A 104 -4.72 -38.12 9.20
C THR A 104 -4.96 -37.11 8.09
N THR A 105 -4.29 -37.25 6.95
CA THR A 105 -4.46 -36.33 5.80
C THR A 105 -5.88 -36.40 5.24
N LEU A 106 -6.38 -37.61 4.95
CA LEU A 106 -7.68 -37.84 4.32
C LEU A 106 -8.84 -37.30 5.16
N TYR A 107 -8.83 -37.61 6.46
CA TYR A 107 -9.90 -37.17 7.36
C TYR A 107 -9.78 -35.71 7.74
N THR A 108 -8.57 -35.12 7.72
CA THR A 108 -8.41 -33.66 7.88
C THR A 108 -9.07 -32.88 6.73
N ILE A 109 -9.03 -33.40 5.49
CA ILE A 109 -9.77 -32.82 4.36
C ILE A 109 -11.28 -32.92 4.61
N CYS A 110 -11.76 -34.04 5.13
CA CYS A 110 -13.17 -34.23 5.50
C CYS A 110 -13.61 -33.23 6.58
N PHE A 111 -12.82 -33.07 7.64
CA PHE A 111 -13.11 -32.11 8.71
C PHE A 111 -13.06 -30.67 8.23
N ALA A 112 -12.15 -30.31 7.31
CA ALA A 112 -12.14 -28.99 6.69
C ALA A 112 -13.42 -28.73 5.88
N ALA A 113 -13.93 -29.73 5.15
CA ALA A 113 -15.19 -29.65 4.42
C ALA A 113 -16.40 -29.52 5.35
N MET A 114 -16.45 -30.30 6.43
CA MET A 114 -17.49 -30.23 7.46
C MET A 114 -17.48 -28.87 8.18
N ASP A 115 -16.30 -28.41 8.61
CA ASP A 115 -16.11 -27.11 9.25
C ASP A 115 -16.62 -25.99 8.33
N GLN A 116 -16.30 -26.05 7.03
CA GLN A 116 -16.78 -25.07 6.07
C GLN A 116 -18.30 -25.11 5.87
N PHE A 117 -18.89 -26.29 5.83
CA PHE A 117 -20.35 -26.42 5.75
C PHE A 117 -21.03 -25.77 6.96
N PHE A 118 -20.53 -26.03 8.17
CA PHE A 118 -21.09 -25.46 9.40
C PHE A 118 -20.83 -23.95 9.55
N SER A 119 -19.65 -23.42 9.18
CA SER A 119 -19.42 -21.95 9.20
C SER A 119 -20.30 -21.20 8.23
N THR A 120 -20.58 -21.78 7.07
CA THR A 120 -21.32 -21.12 6.00
C THR A 120 -22.83 -21.28 6.17
N ASN A 121 -23.29 -22.00 7.19
CA ASN A 121 -24.69 -22.19 7.48
C ASN A 121 -25.37 -20.86 7.89
N TYR A 122 -26.59 -20.63 7.41
CA TYR A 122 -27.35 -19.41 7.71
C TYR A 122 -27.78 -19.32 9.18
N ARG A 123 -27.86 -20.46 9.89
CA ARG A 123 -28.25 -20.48 11.30
C ARG A 123 -27.07 -20.09 12.16
N PHE A 124 -27.18 -18.92 12.80
CA PHE A 124 -26.12 -18.34 13.63
C PHE A 124 -25.61 -19.31 14.71
N TYR A 125 -26.50 -19.99 15.44
CA TYR A 125 -26.14 -21.00 16.45
C TYR A 125 -25.22 -22.11 15.90
N VAL A 126 -25.52 -22.64 14.71
CA VAL A 126 -24.72 -23.72 14.09
C VAL A 126 -23.32 -23.23 13.74
N SER A 127 -23.19 -22.00 13.24
CA SER A 127 -21.89 -21.42 12.90
C SER A 127 -21.03 -21.07 14.12
N GLN A 128 -21.65 -20.73 15.27
CA GLN A 128 -20.96 -20.43 16.53
C GLN A 128 -20.36 -21.65 17.22
N MET A 129 -20.90 -22.85 16.99
CA MET A 129 -20.35 -24.08 17.55
C MET A 129 -18.94 -24.39 17.03
N CYS A 130 -18.60 -23.89 15.85
CA CYS A 130 -17.31 -24.13 15.21
C CYS A 130 -16.30 -23.07 15.67
N THR A 131 -15.58 -23.37 16.76
CA THR A 131 -14.48 -22.54 17.28
C THR A 131 -13.12 -23.17 16.97
N ILE A 132 -12.04 -22.38 17.08
CA ILE A 132 -10.68 -22.91 16.91
C ILE A 132 -10.34 -24.00 17.94
N LYS A 133 -10.88 -23.93 19.17
CA LYS A 133 -10.71 -24.95 20.21
C LYS A 133 -11.35 -26.27 19.79
N VAL A 134 -12.57 -26.22 19.23
CA VAL A 134 -13.25 -27.41 18.70
C VAL A 134 -12.44 -28.03 17.57
N ALA A 135 -11.90 -27.22 16.66
CA ALA A 135 -11.03 -27.71 15.59
C ALA A 135 -9.77 -28.42 16.11
N GLN A 136 -9.15 -27.87 17.16
CA GLN A 136 -8.02 -28.51 17.85
C GLN A 136 -8.41 -29.86 18.45
N TYR A 137 -9.52 -29.93 19.20
CA TYR A 137 -9.99 -31.18 19.79
C TYR A 137 -10.31 -32.24 18.74
N VAL A 138 -11.00 -31.88 17.65
CA VAL A 138 -11.30 -32.80 16.54
C VAL A 138 -10.03 -33.38 15.94
N ILE A 139 -9.02 -32.55 15.70
CA ILE A 139 -7.72 -33.01 15.19
C ILE A 139 -7.00 -33.91 16.20
N TYR A 140 -6.90 -33.52 17.47
CA TYR A 140 -6.19 -34.32 18.48
C TYR A 140 -6.81 -35.70 18.67
N ILE A 141 -8.14 -35.76 18.73
CA ILE A 141 -8.88 -37.02 18.83
C ILE A 141 -8.66 -37.86 17.57
N SER A 142 -8.79 -37.25 16.38
CA SER A 142 -8.64 -37.98 15.12
C SER A 142 -7.22 -38.52 14.93
N VAL A 143 -6.19 -37.73 15.18
CA VAL A 143 -4.78 -38.16 15.07
C VAL A 143 -4.50 -39.31 16.05
N SER A 144 -5.01 -39.22 17.28
CA SER A 144 -4.85 -40.28 18.27
C SER A 144 -5.51 -41.59 17.82
N ILE A 145 -6.73 -41.52 17.27
CA ILE A 145 -7.44 -42.67 16.71
C ILE A 145 -6.62 -43.30 15.57
N TRP A 146 -6.06 -42.50 14.66
CA TRP A 146 -5.31 -43.03 13.53
C TRP A 146 -3.95 -43.60 13.91
N ILE A 147 -3.28 -43.04 14.93
CA ILE A 147 -2.07 -43.64 15.49
C ILE A 147 -2.40 -45.00 16.11
N ILE A 148 -3.41 -45.07 16.98
CA ILE A 148 -3.83 -46.32 17.63
C ILE A 148 -4.23 -47.37 16.59
N HIS A 149 -5.05 -46.97 15.61
CA HIS A 149 -5.45 -47.84 14.51
C HIS A 149 -4.25 -48.36 13.72
N SER A 150 -3.23 -47.53 13.49
CA SER A 150 -2.08 -47.91 12.67
C SER A 150 -1.09 -48.83 13.37
N ILE A 151 -1.11 -48.95 14.72
CA ILE A 151 -0.25 -49.88 15.47
C ILE A 151 -0.44 -51.32 14.99
N ILE A 152 -1.66 -51.70 14.60
CA ILE A 152 -1.95 -53.06 14.11
C ILE A 152 -1.16 -53.41 12.84
N PHE A 153 -0.84 -52.42 11.99
CA PHE A 153 0.03 -52.60 10.83
C PHE A 153 1.48 -52.85 11.25
N GLY A 154 1.94 -52.24 12.34
CA GLY A 154 3.27 -52.52 12.90
C GLY A 154 3.38 -53.93 13.51
N LEU A 155 2.27 -54.53 13.96
CA LEU A 155 2.28 -55.85 14.58
C LEU A 155 2.28 -57.01 13.57
N PHE A 156 1.48 -56.90 12.50
CA PHE A 156 1.26 -58.01 11.56
C PHE A 156 2.14 -57.98 10.30
N PHE A 157 2.91 -56.91 10.07
CA PHE A 157 3.94 -56.89 9.04
C PHE A 157 5.19 -57.65 9.50
N ASN A 158 5.66 -58.54 8.63
CA ASN A 158 6.87 -59.34 8.83
C ASN A 158 7.62 -59.52 7.51
N ILE A 159 8.86 -59.98 7.57
CA ILE A 159 9.69 -60.24 6.38
C ILE A 159 9.52 -61.71 5.98
N GLU A 160 9.03 -61.95 4.77
CA GLU A 160 8.95 -63.27 4.14
C GLU A 160 10.10 -63.44 3.13
N PRO A 161 10.88 -64.54 3.16
CA PRO A 161 12.09 -64.69 2.33
C PRO A 161 11.88 -64.57 0.81
N SER A 162 10.69 -64.87 0.30
CA SER A 162 10.38 -64.87 -1.14
C SER A 162 9.60 -63.64 -1.62
N ILE A 163 8.99 -62.87 -0.71
CA ILE A 163 8.06 -61.77 -1.04
C ILE A 163 8.49 -60.44 -0.40
N GLY A 164 9.34 -60.47 0.63
CA GLY A 164 9.79 -59.29 1.37
C GLY A 164 8.83 -58.90 2.50
N CYS A 165 8.71 -57.61 2.80
CA CYS A 165 7.90 -57.09 3.90
C CYS A 165 6.39 -57.17 3.58
N VAL A 166 5.67 -58.12 4.18
CA VAL A 166 4.25 -58.41 3.90
C VAL A 166 3.42 -58.63 5.16
N ILE A 167 2.09 -58.60 4.99
CA ILE A 167 1.14 -58.98 6.05
C ILE A 167 1.12 -60.51 6.16
N THR A 168 1.51 -61.03 7.32
CA THR A 168 1.55 -62.49 7.56
C THR A 168 0.24 -63.06 8.09
N ASN A 169 -0.56 -62.24 8.78
CA ASN A 169 -1.83 -62.69 9.35
C ASN A 169 -2.94 -62.66 8.28
N PRO A 170 -3.59 -63.80 7.95
CA PRO A 170 -4.56 -63.89 6.86
C PRO A 170 -5.86 -63.12 7.14
N ILE A 171 -6.29 -63.07 8.41
CA ILE A 171 -7.49 -62.32 8.82
C ILE A 171 -7.23 -60.83 8.65
N PHE A 172 -6.06 -60.36 9.10
CA PHE A 172 -5.68 -58.97 8.94
C PHE A 172 -5.43 -58.60 7.47
N LEU A 173 -4.92 -59.52 6.65
CA LEU A 173 -4.80 -59.32 5.21
C LEU A 173 -6.17 -59.12 4.55
N GLN A 174 -7.19 -59.89 4.94
CA GLN A 174 -8.57 -59.69 4.47
C GLN A 174 -9.11 -58.32 4.92
N TYR A 175 -8.89 -57.93 6.18
CA TYR A 175 -9.25 -56.61 6.67
C TYR A 175 -8.59 -55.49 5.86
N ALA A 176 -7.27 -55.60 5.63
CA ALA A 176 -6.52 -54.61 4.86
C ALA A 176 -7.06 -54.48 3.43
N THR A 177 -7.32 -55.63 2.79
CA THR A 177 -7.69 -55.73 1.37
C THR A 177 -9.12 -55.27 1.10
N PHE A 178 -10.09 -55.75 1.89
CA PHE A 178 -11.51 -55.52 1.62
C PHE A 178 -12.10 -54.32 2.36
N PHE A 179 -11.54 -53.96 3.52
CA PHE A 179 -12.09 -52.86 4.34
C PHE A 179 -11.16 -51.64 4.35
N PHE A 180 -9.89 -51.80 4.74
CA PHE A 180 -9.01 -50.67 4.96
C PHE A 180 -8.78 -49.83 3.68
N TYR A 181 -8.26 -50.45 2.62
CA TYR A 181 -7.94 -49.70 1.39
C TYR A 181 -9.19 -49.21 0.66
N PRO A 182 -10.25 -50.01 0.43
CA PRO A 182 -11.40 -49.57 -0.34
C PRO A 182 -12.33 -48.64 0.45
N VAL A 183 -12.52 -48.88 1.76
CA VAL A 183 -13.48 -48.15 2.58
C VAL A 183 -12.78 -47.05 3.37
N LEU A 184 -11.93 -47.42 4.34
CA LEU A 184 -11.42 -46.47 5.34
C LEU A 184 -10.46 -45.43 4.75
N GLY A 185 -9.51 -45.86 3.93
CA GLY A 185 -8.58 -45.02 3.18
C GLY A 185 -9.05 -44.66 1.77
N GLY A 186 -10.23 -45.13 1.38
CA GLY A 186 -10.74 -45.06 0.01
C GLY A 186 -12.01 -44.22 -0.12
N PHE A 187 -13.14 -44.87 -0.39
CA PHE A 187 -14.39 -44.21 -0.76
C PHE A 187 -15.06 -43.45 0.38
N LEU A 188 -14.92 -43.88 1.64
CA LEU A 188 -15.58 -43.20 2.77
C LEU A 188 -15.15 -41.72 2.90
N PRO A 189 -13.85 -41.38 3.00
CA PRO A 189 -13.43 -39.99 3.07
C PRO A 189 -13.76 -39.19 1.79
N ILE A 190 -13.74 -39.83 0.62
CA ILE A 190 -14.13 -39.21 -0.66
C ILE A 190 -15.60 -38.76 -0.63
N VAL A 191 -16.50 -39.65 -0.20
CA VAL A 191 -17.94 -39.36 -0.10
C VAL A 191 -18.20 -38.25 0.91
N ILE A 192 -17.57 -38.30 2.09
CA ILE A 192 -17.71 -37.27 3.13
C ILE A 192 -17.24 -35.90 2.59
N ALA A 193 -16.02 -35.83 2.05
CA ALA A 193 -15.46 -34.59 1.53
C ALA A 193 -16.30 -34.01 0.37
N ALA A 194 -16.81 -34.85 -0.53
CA ALA A 194 -17.65 -34.44 -1.64
C ALA A 194 -18.99 -33.82 -1.18
N ILE A 195 -19.70 -34.51 -0.29
CA ILE A 195 -21.00 -34.07 0.22
C ILE A 195 -20.86 -32.72 0.94
N PHE A 196 -19.97 -32.63 1.92
CA PHE A 196 -19.85 -31.41 2.73
C PHE A 196 -19.28 -30.23 1.94
N SER A 197 -18.36 -30.45 0.99
CA SER A 197 -17.84 -29.37 0.14
C SER A 197 -18.91 -28.80 -0.80
N LEU A 198 -19.76 -29.67 -1.37
CA LEU A 198 -20.87 -29.24 -2.22
C LEU A 198 -21.93 -28.47 -1.40
N LEU A 199 -22.26 -28.96 -0.20
CA LEU A 199 -23.18 -28.27 0.70
C LEU A 199 -22.63 -26.90 1.14
N ALA A 200 -21.34 -26.80 1.47
CA ALA A 200 -20.69 -25.53 1.80
C ALA A 200 -20.71 -24.53 0.62
N TYR A 201 -20.44 -25.01 -0.60
CA TYR A 201 -20.56 -24.19 -1.81
C TYR A 201 -21.98 -23.67 -2.04
N CYS A 202 -22.98 -24.54 -1.89
CA CYS A 202 -24.40 -24.18 -1.97
C CYS A 202 -24.77 -23.11 -0.92
N ASN A 203 -24.30 -23.27 0.32
CA ASN A 203 -24.49 -22.29 1.38
C ASN A 203 -23.90 -20.93 1.01
N VAL A 204 -22.63 -20.87 0.61
CA VAL A 204 -21.96 -19.61 0.21
C VAL A 204 -22.65 -18.92 -0.97
N ARG A 205 -23.14 -19.69 -1.95
CA ARG A 205 -23.85 -19.14 -3.12
C ARG A 205 -25.22 -18.56 -2.74
N ARG A 206 -25.87 -19.10 -1.71
CA ARG A 206 -27.17 -18.63 -1.19
C ARG A 206 -27.10 -17.40 -0.29
N ILE A 207 -25.90 -16.97 0.14
CA ILE A 207 -25.69 -15.74 0.95
C ILE A 207 -25.92 -14.48 0.07
N VAL A 208 -27.19 -14.19 -0.25
CA VAL A 208 -27.64 -13.02 -1.02
C VAL A 208 -28.05 -11.87 -0.09
N ARG A 209 -27.20 -10.82 -0.08
CA ARG A 209 -27.50 -9.37 0.04
C ARG A 209 -27.96 -8.68 1.34
N ARG A 210 -28.25 -9.28 2.50
CA ARG A 210 -28.80 -8.45 3.62
C ARG A 210 -28.26 -8.57 5.06
N GLN A 211 -27.29 -9.43 5.39
CA GLN A 211 -27.00 -9.66 6.84
C GLN A 211 -25.52 -9.80 7.28
N LEU A 212 -24.51 -9.66 6.41
CA LEU A 212 -23.09 -9.84 6.83
C LEU A 212 -22.12 -8.83 6.16
N PRO A 213 -21.11 -8.32 6.88
CA PRO A 213 -20.08 -7.42 6.35
C PRO A 213 -19.36 -8.01 5.12
N VAL A 214 -19.07 -7.15 4.13
CA VAL A 214 -18.46 -7.53 2.84
C VAL A 214 -17.13 -8.28 3.01
N ILE A 215 -16.37 -7.94 4.06
CA ILE A 215 -15.07 -8.55 4.37
C ILE A 215 -15.22 -10.02 4.78
N ARG A 216 -16.13 -10.33 5.69
CA ARG A 216 -16.40 -11.71 6.14
C ARG A 216 -16.88 -12.59 4.99
N ARG A 217 -17.76 -12.05 4.13
CA ARG A 217 -18.24 -12.73 2.92
C ARG A 217 -17.12 -13.07 1.93
N ARG A 218 -16.15 -12.17 1.73
CA ARG A 218 -14.99 -12.43 0.85
C ARG A 218 -14.08 -13.51 1.42
N LEU A 219 -13.89 -13.54 2.75
CA LEU A 219 -13.10 -14.57 3.43
C LEU A 219 -13.75 -15.95 3.31
N ASP A 220 -15.04 -16.07 3.63
CA ASP A 220 -15.75 -17.36 3.56
C ASP A 220 -15.80 -17.92 2.13
N ARG A 221 -15.98 -17.04 1.13
CA ARG A 221 -15.93 -17.43 -0.29
C ARG A 221 -14.56 -17.96 -0.72
N GLN A 222 -13.48 -17.33 -0.26
CA GLN A 222 -12.11 -17.76 -0.59
C GLN A 222 -11.73 -19.07 0.13
N MET A 223 -12.11 -19.22 1.40
CA MET A 223 -11.86 -20.47 2.13
C MET A 223 -12.66 -21.65 1.57
N THR A 224 -13.95 -21.42 1.27
CA THR A 224 -14.81 -22.43 0.65
C THR A 224 -14.28 -22.83 -0.73
N ALA A 225 -13.77 -21.88 -1.52
CA ALA A 225 -13.15 -22.18 -2.81
C ALA A 225 -11.89 -23.04 -2.66
N MET A 226 -11.03 -22.76 -1.67
CA MET A 226 -9.83 -23.56 -1.41
C MET A 226 -10.20 -25.00 -0.99
N VAL A 227 -11.16 -25.16 -0.07
CA VAL A 227 -11.60 -26.49 0.41
C VAL A 227 -12.31 -27.27 -0.70
N LEU A 228 -13.20 -26.64 -1.47
CA LEU A 228 -13.89 -27.28 -2.59
C LEU A 228 -12.92 -27.78 -3.65
N MET A 229 -11.96 -26.94 -4.06
CA MET A 229 -10.94 -27.34 -5.03
C MET A 229 -10.07 -28.47 -4.49
N ARG A 230 -9.73 -28.44 -3.19
CA ARG A 230 -8.97 -29.53 -2.57
C ARG A 230 -9.74 -30.86 -2.58
N ALA A 231 -11.04 -30.83 -2.27
CA ALA A 231 -11.91 -32.00 -2.31
C ALA A 231 -12.07 -32.55 -3.74
N LEU A 232 -12.23 -31.67 -4.75
CA LEU A 232 -12.27 -32.08 -6.16
C LEU A 232 -11.01 -32.83 -6.58
N PHE A 233 -9.83 -32.26 -6.31
CA PHE A 233 -8.57 -32.92 -6.66
C PHE A 233 -8.35 -34.21 -5.84
N PHE A 234 -8.80 -34.26 -4.58
CA PHE A 234 -8.77 -35.48 -3.78
C PHE A 234 -9.59 -36.61 -4.43
N ILE A 235 -10.81 -36.33 -4.88
CA ILE A 235 -11.67 -37.30 -5.59
C ILE A 235 -10.97 -37.78 -6.87
N CYS A 236 -10.53 -36.84 -7.72
CA CYS A 236 -9.94 -37.17 -9.02
C CYS A 236 -8.64 -37.99 -8.91
N LEU A 237 -7.81 -37.72 -7.88
CA LEU A 237 -6.51 -38.35 -7.73
C LEU A 237 -6.58 -39.70 -7.00
N GLN A 238 -7.55 -39.92 -6.11
CA GLN A 238 -7.62 -41.14 -5.29
C GLN A 238 -8.58 -42.21 -5.83
N CYS A 239 -9.67 -41.82 -6.50
CA CYS A 239 -10.62 -42.78 -7.09
C CYS A 239 -9.95 -43.84 -8.00
N PRO A 240 -9.03 -43.50 -8.91
CA PRO A 240 -8.41 -44.49 -9.81
C PRO A 240 -7.67 -45.61 -9.06
N ASN A 241 -6.92 -45.28 -8.00
CA ASN A 241 -6.19 -46.25 -7.21
C ASN A 241 -7.12 -47.18 -6.42
N ASN A 242 -8.24 -46.67 -5.90
CA ASN A 242 -9.23 -47.50 -5.20
C ASN A 242 -9.94 -48.46 -6.16
N ILE A 243 -10.30 -48.00 -7.36
CA ILE A 243 -10.89 -48.84 -8.41
C ILE A 243 -9.91 -49.94 -8.83
N TYR A 244 -8.64 -49.58 -9.05
CA TYR A 244 -7.59 -50.55 -9.38
C TYR A 244 -7.41 -51.63 -8.30
N ARG A 245 -7.42 -51.25 -7.01
CA ARG A 245 -7.30 -52.21 -5.90
C ARG A 245 -8.47 -53.19 -5.83
N ILE A 246 -9.69 -52.73 -6.11
CA ILE A 246 -10.85 -53.62 -6.20
C ILE A 246 -10.69 -54.56 -7.39
N TYR A 247 -10.29 -54.04 -8.56
CA TYR A 247 -10.05 -54.85 -9.75
C TYR A 247 -9.04 -55.98 -9.48
N ILE A 248 -7.87 -55.67 -8.92
CA ILE A 248 -6.82 -56.69 -8.71
C ILE A 248 -7.22 -57.74 -7.66
N THR A 249 -8.07 -57.37 -6.71
CA THR A 249 -8.58 -58.30 -5.69
C THR A 249 -9.57 -59.32 -6.28
N ASN A 250 -10.33 -58.92 -7.31
CA ASN A 250 -11.30 -59.80 -7.99
C ASN A 250 -10.68 -60.62 -9.13
N PHE A 251 -9.51 -60.23 -9.63
CA PHE A 251 -8.81 -60.89 -10.74
C PHE A 251 -7.33 -61.21 -10.41
N PRO A 252 -7.04 -62.09 -9.43
CA PRO A 252 -5.67 -62.30 -8.93
C PRO A 252 -4.76 -63.18 -9.82
N ASN A 253 -5.32 -63.91 -10.80
CA ASN A 253 -4.62 -65.00 -11.51
C ASN A 253 -3.98 -64.58 -12.84
N ILE A 254 -3.25 -63.46 -12.86
CA ILE A 254 -2.49 -63.03 -14.06
C ILE A 254 -1.07 -63.61 -13.99
N LYS A 255 -0.74 -64.52 -14.91
CA LYS A 255 0.60 -65.14 -14.99
C LYS A 255 1.67 -64.11 -15.36
N SER A 256 2.81 -64.16 -14.69
CA SER A 256 3.94 -63.23 -14.85
C SER A 256 4.56 -63.19 -16.25
N GLU A 257 4.37 -64.24 -17.04
CA GLU A 257 4.86 -64.37 -18.42
C GLU A 257 3.93 -63.71 -19.46
N ASN A 258 2.73 -63.29 -19.04
CA ASN A 258 1.72 -62.76 -19.95
C ASN A 258 1.90 -61.25 -20.16
N ILE A 259 1.68 -60.75 -21.38
CA ILE A 259 1.80 -59.30 -21.66
C ILE A 259 0.82 -58.46 -20.83
N GLU A 260 -0.32 -59.07 -20.48
CA GLU A 260 -1.33 -58.53 -19.56
C GLU A 260 -0.76 -58.18 -18.18
N TYR A 261 0.18 -58.97 -17.66
CA TYR A 261 0.85 -58.70 -16.39
C TYR A 261 1.58 -57.35 -16.43
N VAL A 262 2.33 -57.07 -17.49
CA VAL A 262 3.11 -55.83 -17.59
C VAL A 262 2.21 -54.61 -17.82
N ILE A 263 1.10 -54.77 -18.55
CA ILE A 263 0.08 -53.72 -18.70
C ILE A 263 -0.55 -53.40 -17.34
N VAL A 264 -0.93 -54.41 -16.56
CA VAL A 264 -1.49 -54.23 -15.21
C VAL A 264 -0.48 -53.55 -14.27
N ARG A 265 0.82 -53.88 -14.37
CA ARG A 265 1.89 -53.20 -13.62
C ARG A 265 2.08 -51.74 -14.04
N LEU A 266 1.91 -51.41 -15.32
CA LEU A 266 1.91 -50.02 -15.79
C LEU A 266 0.72 -49.24 -15.25
N ILE A 267 -0.48 -49.81 -15.30
CA ILE A 267 -1.69 -49.20 -14.72
C ILE A 267 -1.48 -48.97 -13.22
N GLN A 268 -0.94 -49.95 -12.50
CA GLN A 268 -0.59 -49.84 -11.09
C GLN A 268 0.33 -48.64 -10.82
N ALA A 269 1.40 -48.51 -11.60
CA ALA A 269 2.35 -47.41 -11.44
C ALA A 269 1.67 -46.04 -11.66
N ILE A 270 0.84 -45.91 -12.70
CA ILE A 270 0.14 -44.65 -13.01
C ILE A 270 -0.86 -44.29 -11.89
N VAL A 271 -1.74 -45.22 -11.49
CA VAL A 271 -2.76 -44.93 -10.46
C VAL A 271 -2.12 -44.69 -9.10
N PHE A 272 -1.01 -45.35 -8.78
CA PHE A 272 -0.26 -45.11 -7.57
C PHE A 272 0.44 -43.75 -7.59
N SER A 273 1.02 -43.33 -8.71
CA SER A 273 1.57 -41.98 -8.87
C SER A 273 0.50 -40.90 -8.71
N LEU A 274 -0.72 -41.11 -9.23
CA LEU A 274 -1.86 -40.22 -8.99
C LEU A 274 -2.25 -40.16 -7.51
N ALA A 275 -2.28 -41.30 -6.83
CA ALA A 275 -2.57 -41.37 -5.40
C ALA A 275 -1.50 -40.64 -4.56
N ILE A 276 -0.22 -40.72 -4.91
CA ILE A 276 0.84 -39.98 -4.21
C ILE A 276 0.76 -38.47 -4.53
N LEU A 277 0.42 -38.10 -5.76
CA LEU A 277 0.26 -36.69 -6.17
C LEU A 277 -0.77 -35.94 -5.32
N ASN A 278 -1.77 -36.63 -4.77
CA ASN A 278 -2.74 -36.05 -3.83
C ASN A 278 -2.07 -35.35 -2.63
N TYR A 279 -0.91 -35.84 -2.18
CA TYR A 279 -0.17 -35.30 -1.04
C TYR A 279 0.78 -34.16 -1.44
N SER A 280 0.86 -33.79 -2.72
CA SER A 280 1.75 -32.72 -3.23
C SER A 280 1.01 -31.52 -3.81
N ILE A 281 -0.27 -31.68 -4.18
CA ILE A 281 -0.99 -30.69 -5.00
C ILE A 281 -1.55 -29.50 -4.21
N SER A 282 -1.63 -29.58 -2.88
CA SER A 282 -2.35 -28.64 -2.00
C SER A 282 -1.95 -27.17 -2.23
N PHE A 283 -0.65 -26.85 -2.21
CA PHE A 283 -0.11 -25.51 -2.46
C PHE A 283 -0.54 -24.95 -3.82
N TYR A 284 -0.39 -25.75 -4.89
CA TYR A 284 -0.69 -25.34 -6.25
C TYR A 284 -2.20 -25.06 -6.43
N VAL A 285 -3.04 -25.89 -5.80
CA VAL A 285 -4.49 -25.67 -5.75
C VAL A 285 -4.83 -24.37 -5.01
N PHE A 286 -4.18 -24.06 -3.88
CA PHE A 286 -4.43 -22.83 -3.12
C PHE A 286 -4.00 -21.56 -3.86
N ILE A 287 -2.90 -21.62 -4.63
CA ILE A 287 -2.46 -20.53 -5.51
C ILE A 287 -3.53 -20.21 -6.57
N ILE A 288 -4.14 -21.22 -7.17
CA ILE A 288 -5.15 -21.02 -8.21
C ILE A 288 -6.46 -20.50 -7.60
N SER A 289 -6.89 -21.09 -6.49
CA SER A 289 -8.20 -20.86 -5.88
C SER A 289 -8.31 -19.60 -5.00
N SER A 290 -7.19 -19.06 -4.48
CA SER A 290 -7.22 -17.91 -3.55
C SER A 290 -6.23 -16.80 -3.90
N SER A 291 -6.76 -15.63 -4.30
CA SER A 291 -5.95 -14.44 -4.56
C SER A 291 -5.26 -13.90 -3.31
N ARG A 292 -5.86 -14.07 -2.11
CA ARG A 292 -5.26 -13.71 -0.83
C ARG A 292 -4.07 -14.61 -0.51
N PHE A 293 -4.20 -15.92 -0.73
CA PHE A 293 -3.10 -16.87 -0.56
C PHE A 293 -1.92 -16.52 -1.48
N ARG A 294 -2.17 -16.21 -2.77
CA ARG A 294 -1.14 -15.73 -3.71
C ARG A 294 -0.38 -14.50 -3.21
N ARG A 295 -1.09 -13.49 -2.69
CA ARG A 295 -0.47 -12.27 -2.14
C ARG A 295 0.41 -12.56 -0.93
N GLN A 296 -0.05 -13.44 -0.04
CA GLN A 296 0.69 -13.81 1.16
C GLN A 296 1.92 -14.67 0.87
N VAL A 297 1.85 -15.57 -0.12
CA VAL A 297 3.02 -16.30 -0.64
C VAL A 297 4.04 -15.32 -1.22
N LYS A 298 3.61 -14.35 -2.03
CA LYS A 298 4.49 -13.29 -2.55
C LYS A 298 5.12 -12.47 -1.41
N TYR A 299 4.38 -12.16 -0.36
CA TYR A 299 4.89 -11.46 0.81
C TYR A 299 5.98 -12.26 1.56
N VAL A 300 5.73 -13.54 1.83
CA VAL A 300 6.67 -14.40 2.57
C VAL A 300 7.93 -14.69 1.74
N LEU A 301 7.77 -15.04 0.46
CA LEU A 301 8.89 -15.44 -0.41
C LEU A 301 9.70 -14.24 -0.93
N VAL A 302 9.04 -13.12 -1.24
CA VAL A 302 9.70 -11.95 -1.85
C VAL A 302 10.01 -10.87 -0.83
N LYS A 303 9.03 -10.44 -0.02
CA LYS A 303 9.20 -9.29 0.89
C LYS A 303 9.91 -9.64 2.20
N LYS A 304 9.78 -10.85 2.75
CA LYS A 304 10.40 -11.22 4.04
C LYS A 304 11.89 -11.58 3.92
N CYS A 305 12.29 -12.29 2.87
CA CYS A 305 13.70 -12.50 2.53
C CYS A 305 14.38 -11.19 2.14
N TRP A 306 13.69 -10.33 1.37
CA TRP A 306 14.21 -9.01 1.03
C TRP A 306 14.27 -8.07 2.24
N LYS A 307 13.29 -8.10 3.16
CA LYS A 307 13.37 -7.37 4.44
C LYS A 307 14.50 -7.88 5.34
N ARG A 308 14.78 -9.18 5.44
CA ARG A 308 15.93 -9.69 6.24
C ARG A 308 17.28 -9.34 5.62
N CYS A 309 17.40 -9.41 4.30
CA CYS A 309 18.64 -9.04 3.58
C CYS A 309 18.84 -7.52 3.57
N MET A 310 17.78 -6.74 3.37
CA MET A 310 17.80 -5.28 3.51
C MET A 310 18.04 -4.88 4.95
N GLN A 311 17.48 -5.54 5.97
CA GLN A 311 17.70 -5.18 7.37
C GLN A 311 19.12 -5.49 7.83
N TRP A 312 19.78 -6.52 7.29
CA TRP A 312 21.21 -6.77 7.54
C TRP A 312 22.11 -5.78 6.77
N HIS A 313 21.78 -5.43 5.52
CA HIS A 313 22.51 -4.43 4.72
C HIS A 313 22.26 -2.98 5.22
N TYR A 314 21.10 -2.71 5.79
CA TYR A 314 20.69 -1.41 6.35
C TYR A 314 21.27 -1.21 7.76
N LEU A 315 21.43 -2.28 8.57
CA LEU A 315 22.11 -2.22 9.87
C LEU A 315 23.65 -2.20 9.78
N THR A 316 24.25 -2.57 8.64
CA THR A 316 25.72 -2.55 8.47
C THR A 316 26.24 -1.34 7.71
N ASN A 317 25.45 -0.68 6.85
CA ASN A 317 25.94 0.43 6.02
C ASN A 317 25.26 1.80 6.24
N ASN A 318 24.25 1.93 7.09
CA ASN A 318 23.65 3.23 7.43
C ASN A 318 23.63 3.45 8.94
N GLN A 319 24.81 3.72 9.52
CA GLN A 319 24.88 4.73 10.58
C GLN A 319 24.77 6.10 9.92
N VAL A 320 23.55 6.47 9.51
CA VAL A 320 23.21 7.87 9.27
C VAL A 320 22.03 8.14 10.19
N ALA A 321 22.31 8.90 11.24
CA ALA A 321 21.29 9.40 12.15
C ALA A 321 20.26 10.22 11.34
N PRO A 322 18.95 10.04 11.58
CA PRO A 322 17.98 11.03 11.13
C PRO A 322 18.11 12.27 12.03
N GLN A 323 18.53 13.40 11.44
CA GLN A 323 18.40 14.77 11.98
C GLN A 323 17.28 15.45 11.16
N ASN A 324 16.31 16.24 11.67
CA ASN A 324 16.31 17.30 12.69
C ASN A 324 14.99 17.35 13.50
N VAL A 325 15.07 18.05 14.65
CA VAL A 325 14.25 18.02 15.89
C VAL A 325 13.53 19.36 16.13
N GLU A 326 12.35 19.37 16.80
CA GLU A 326 12.05 20.23 17.98
C GLU A 326 10.64 19.98 18.63
N SER A 327 10.70 19.37 19.83
CA SER A 327 9.68 19.16 20.89
C SER A 327 8.22 18.95 20.41
N PHE A 328 7.67 17.75 20.21
CA PHE A 328 7.54 16.50 21.00
C PHE A 328 8.56 15.41 20.59
N THR A 329 9.81 15.75 20.88
CA THR A 329 11.14 15.15 20.72
C THR A 329 11.56 14.28 19.53
N ASP A 330 10.66 13.74 18.70
CA ASP A 330 10.84 13.40 17.28
C ASP A 330 9.61 12.58 16.80
N LEU A 331 9.05 12.92 15.64
CA LEU A 331 7.95 12.17 15.00
C LEU A 331 8.39 11.69 13.62
N TRP A 332 8.26 10.39 13.38
CA TRP A 332 8.48 9.78 12.08
C TRP A 332 7.22 9.08 11.61
N TRP A 333 7.06 9.02 10.30
CA TRP A 333 5.99 8.24 9.69
C TRP A 333 6.45 7.59 8.39
N THR A 334 5.77 6.50 8.03
CA THR A 334 5.93 5.86 6.73
C THR A 334 4.56 5.50 6.18
N VAL A 335 4.32 5.83 4.91
CA VAL A 335 3.07 5.49 4.21
C VAL A 335 3.31 4.33 3.25
N ASP A 336 2.43 3.33 3.31
CA ASP A 336 2.32 2.28 2.30
C ASP A 336 1.03 2.50 1.50
N ASP A 337 1.11 3.23 0.38
CA ASP A 337 -0.04 3.49 -0.48
C ASP A 337 -0.67 2.23 -1.10
N ALA A 338 0.09 1.12 -1.20
CA ALA A 338 -0.43 -0.12 -1.77
C ALA A 338 -1.36 -0.85 -0.78
N GLU A 339 -1.03 -0.80 0.51
CA GLU A 339 -1.87 -1.33 1.59
C GLU A 339 -2.82 -0.27 2.18
N LYS A 340 -2.66 1.00 1.79
CA LYS A 340 -3.37 2.17 2.33
C LYS A 340 -3.21 2.31 3.85
N GLU A 341 -2.00 2.09 4.34
CA GLU A 341 -1.65 2.18 5.76
C GLU A 341 -0.60 3.28 6.00
N ILE A 342 -0.68 3.93 7.16
CA ILE A 342 0.38 4.78 7.71
C ILE A 342 0.87 4.18 9.03
N THR A 343 2.17 4.24 9.24
CA THR A 343 2.81 3.86 10.51
C THR A 343 3.49 5.08 11.09
N PHE A 344 3.19 5.39 12.34
CA PHE A 344 3.82 6.47 13.11
C PHE A 344 4.79 5.88 14.13
N GLU A 345 5.83 6.65 14.44
CA GLU A 345 6.70 6.45 15.60
C GLU A 345 7.02 7.81 16.20
N TYR A 346 6.80 7.97 17.50
CA TYR A 346 7.23 9.17 18.22
C TYR A 346 8.13 8.80 19.40
N HIS A 347 9.03 9.70 19.75
CA HIS A 347 9.88 9.61 20.94
C HIS A 347 9.65 10.85 21.80
N VAL A 348 9.23 10.63 23.05
CA VAL A 348 8.70 11.68 23.93
C VAL A 348 9.38 11.60 25.28
N LYS A 349 9.91 12.72 25.75
CA LYS A 349 10.44 12.83 27.11
C LYS A 349 9.32 12.94 28.16
N SER A 350 8.60 11.84 28.36
CA SER A 350 7.58 11.68 29.39
C SER A 350 7.38 10.19 29.71
N THR A 351 6.85 9.90 30.89
CA THR A 351 6.39 8.57 31.36
C THR A 351 4.89 8.54 31.63
N GLY A 352 4.16 9.47 31.02
CA GLY A 352 2.70 9.56 31.12
C GLY A 352 2.03 9.22 29.79
N TRP A 353 0.71 9.31 29.78
CA TRP A 353 -0.09 9.16 28.57
C TRP A 353 0.34 10.13 27.48
N ILE A 354 0.24 9.67 26.25
CA ILE A 354 0.54 10.43 25.04
C ILE A 354 -0.69 10.35 24.13
N ALA A 355 -1.04 11.46 23.51
CA ALA A 355 -2.09 11.49 22.50
C ALA A 355 -1.56 12.10 21.21
N LEU A 356 -1.78 11.41 20.10
CA LEU A 356 -1.62 11.94 18.75
C LEU A 356 -2.97 11.91 18.05
N GLY A 357 -3.37 13.02 17.44
CA GLY A 357 -4.62 13.09 16.71
C GLY A 357 -4.52 13.80 15.38
N ILE A 358 -5.44 13.45 14.48
CA ILE A 358 -5.66 14.09 13.20
C ILE A 358 -6.87 15.01 13.39
N SER A 359 -6.66 16.30 13.15
CA SER A 359 -7.66 17.33 13.39
C SER A 359 -8.13 17.94 12.07
N PRO A 360 -9.44 18.17 11.90
CA PRO A 360 -9.93 18.87 10.72
C PRO A 360 -9.59 20.36 10.71
N ALA A 361 -9.33 20.97 11.87
CA ALA A 361 -9.18 22.42 12.03
C ALA A 361 -8.05 22.84 12.99
N GLY A 362 -7.20 21.90 13.40
CA GLY A 362 -6.08 22.11 14.34
C GLY A 362 -6.44 22.22 15.83
N GLY A 363 -7.74 22.22 16.17
CA GLY A 363 -8.24 22.09 17.54
C GLY A 363 -8.69 20.66 17.90
N MET A 364 -9.16 20.45 19.14
CA MET A 364 -9.63 19.12 19.55
C MET A 364 -10.98 18.74 18.93
N LYS A 365 -11.88 19.70 18.71
CA LYS A 365 -13.22 19.42 18.19
C LYS A 365 -13.16 18.75 16.81
N GLY A 366 -13.75 17.57 16.70
CA GLY A 366 -13.79 16.74 15.51
C GLY A 366 -12.49 15.95 15.25
N ALA A 367 -11.54 15.96 16.17
CA ALA A 367 -10.28 15.24 15.99
C ALA A 367 -10.42 13.74 16.31
N ASP A 368 -9.75 12.94 15.50
CA ASP A 368 -9.54 11.49 15.63
C ASP A 368 -8.19 11.29 16.35
N ILE A 369 -8.18 10.64 17.51
CA ILE A 369 -7.10 10.68 18.49
C ILE A 369 -6.75 9.26 18.97
N ALA A 370 -5.51 8.85 18.74
CA ALA A 370 -4.92 7.73 19.47
C ALA A 370 -4.39 8.22 20.82
N VAL A 371 -4.76 7.54 21.90
CA VAL A 371 -4.19 7.75 23.24
C VAL A 371 -3.43 6.50 23.67
N GLU A 372 -2.14 6.64 23.97
CA GLU A 372 -1.24 5.55 24.29
C GLU A 372 -0.48 5.78 25.60
N TRP A 373 -0.08 4.68 26.25
CA TRP A 373 0.78 4.70 27.43
C TRP A 373 1.52 3.37 27.61
N VAL A 374 2.56 3.36 28.44
CA VAL A 374 3.39 2.19 28.72
C VAL A 374 3.32 1.88 30.21
N GLU A 375 2.77 0.72 30.57
CA GLU A 375 2.75 0.30 31.97
C GLU A 375 4.16 -0.02 32.50
N THR A 376 4.32 -0.01 33.82
CA THR A 376 5.54 -0.48 34.52
C THR A 376 5.96 -1.91 34.16
N SER A 377 5.02 -2.74 33.70
CA SER A 377 5.27 -4.10 33.18
C SER A 377 5.99 -4.11 31.81
N GLY A 378 6.08 -2.96 31.14
CA GLY A 378 6.56 -2.80 29.77
C GLY A 378 5.50 -3.06 28.70
N LYS A 379 4.24 -3.34 29.09
CA LYS A 379 3.12 -3.53 28.15
C LYS A 379 2.61 -2.19 27.67
N VAL A 380 2.37 -2.09 26.36
CA VAL A 380 1.87 -0.87 25.72
C VAL A 380 0.39 -0.98 25.45
N TYR A 381 -0.33 0.09 25.78
CA TYR A 381 -1.76 0.24 25.50
C TYR A 381 -1.99 1.38 24.54
N LEU A 382 -3.07 1.25 23.79
CA LEU A 382 -3.54 2.26 22.85
C LEU A 382 -5.06 2.19 22.84
N GLN A 383 -5.69 3.36 22.86
CA GLN A 383 -7.13 3.53 22.76
C GLN A 383 -7.43 4.46 21.58
N ASP A 384 -8.38 4.02 20.76
CA ASP A 384 -9.00 4.87 19.74
C ASP A 384 -10.05 5.79 20.39
N ARG A 385 -9.93 7.10 20.18
CA ARG A 385 -10.79 8.11 20.77
C ARG A 385 -11.10 9.21 19.77
N HIS A 386 -12.26 9.85 19.92
CA HIS A 386 -12.61 11.05 19.16
C HIS A 386 -12.98 12.20 20.10
N ALA A 387 -12.69 13.43 19.69
CA ALA A 387 -12.98 14.61 20.48
C ALA A 387 -14.17 15.40 19.92
N VAL A 388 -15.21 15.62 20.74
CA VAL A 388 -16.41 16.39 20.36
C VAL A 388 -16.30 17.89 20.69
N GLY A 389 -15.23 18.28 21.40
CA GLY A 389 -14.98 19.64 21.89
C GLY A 389 -13.63 19.73 22.61
N ASN A 390 -13.40 20.83 23.32
CA ASN A 390 -12.21 21.01 24.17
C ASN A 390 -12.41 20.34 25.54
N THR A 391 -12.79 19.06 25.51
CA THR A 391 -13.05 18.22 26.67
C THR A 391 -12.29 16.90 26.52
N ARG A 392 -12.30 16.05 27.55
CA ARG A 392 -11.71 14.70 27.47
C ARG A 392 -12.25 13.96 26.23
N PRO A 393 -11.37 13.43 25.35
CA PRO A 393 -11.80 12.65 24.19
C PRO A 393 -12.57 11.40 24.60
N ILE A 394 -13.65 11.11 23.87
CA ILE A 394 -14.56 9.99 24.14
C ILE A 394 -13.98 8.74 23.47
N LEU A 395 -14.12 7.59 24.12
CA LEU A 395 -13.68 6.30 23.56
C LEU A 395 -14.52 5.94 22.32
N ASP A 396 -13.86 5.52 21.25
CA ASP A 396 -14.56 4.97 20.11
C ASP A 396 -15.05 3.54 20.41
N ASN A 397 -16.34 3.42 20.68
CA ASN A 397 -16.98 2.16 21.04
C ASN A 397 -17.49 1.38 19.81
N THR A 398 -17.42 1.98 18.62
CA THR A 398 -17.89 1.37 17.37
C THR A 398 -16.79 0.56 16.71
N THR A 399 -15.62 1.16 16.57
CA THR A 399 -14.48 0.59 15.86
C THR A 399 -13.17 1.03 16.52
N GLN A 400 -12.10 0.26 16.32
CA GLN A 400 -10.76 0.56 16.82
C GLN A 400 -9.83 0.45 15.62
N ASP A 401 -9.41 1.59 15.11
CA ASP A 401 -8.75 1.74 13.82
C ASP A 401 -7.25 2.02 13.94
N TRP A 402 -6.82 2.40 15.15
CA TRP A 402 -5.43 2.52 15.52
C TRP A 402 -4.90 1.22 16.15
N PHE A 403 -3.69 0.81 15.74
CA PHE A 403 -3.07 -0.44 16.20
C PHE A 403 -1.64 -0.23 16.66
N VAL A 404 -1.38 -0.53 17.93
CA VAL A 404 -0.02 -0.55 18.47
C VAL A 404 0.81 -1.67 17.82
N LEU A 405 2.06 -1.35 17.47
CA LEU A 405 3.03 -2.31 16.97
C LEU A 405 4.06 -2.66 18.05
N GLN A 406 4.62 -1.63 18.69
CA GLN A 406 5.61 -1.74 19.75
C GLN A 406 5.63 -0.44 20.56
N GLY A 407 6.02 -0.50 21.83
CA GLY A 407 6.54 0.67 22.51
C GLY A 407 7.45 0.27 23.65
N ARG A 408 8.13 1.26 24.22
CA ARG A 408 9.04 1.13 25.33
C ARG A 408 9.10 2.43 26.11
N GLU A 409 9.35 2.31 27.39
CA GLU A 409 9.69 3.44 28.24
C GLU A 409 11.05 3.15 28.88
N LYS A 410 11.97 4.10 28.76
CA LYS A 410 13.31 3.98 29.35
C LYS A 410 13.88 5.36 29.65
N ASP A 411 14.48 5.54 30.83
CA ASP A 411 15.19 6.77 31.23
C ASP A 411 14.32 8.04 31.12
N GLY A 412 13.01 7.93 31.39
CA GLY A 412 12.06 9.03 31.25
C GLY A 412 11.67 9.38 29.81
N LEU A 413 12.00 8.52 28.85
CA LEU A 413 11.63 8.62 27.44
C LEU A 413 10.72 7.48 27.03
N THR A 414 9.56 7.83 26.48
CA THR A 414 8.59 6.91 25.91
C THR A 414 8.68 6.93 24.40
N ALA A 415 8.85 5.76 23.79
CA ALA A 415 8.86 5.59 22.35
C ALA A 415 7.80 4.57 21.94
N ILE A 416 6.85 4.98 21.11
CA ILE A 416 5.73 4.12 20.67
C ILE A 416 5.62 4.17 19.15
N ARG A 417 5.45 2.99 18.56
CA ARG A 417 5.21 2.76 17.14
C ARG A 417 3.85 2.09 16.96
N PHE A 418 3.03 2.66 16.10
CA PHE A 418 1.63 2.28 15.89
C PHE A 418 1.21 2.59 14.45
N LYS A 419 0.08 2.06 14.01
CA LYS A 419 -0.39 2.19 12.63
C LYS A 419 -1.89 2.37 12.52
N ARG A 420 -2.33 2.96 11.41
CA ARG A 420 -3.73 3.18 11.04
C ARG A 420 -3.90 3.07 9.53
N LEU A 421 -5.11 2.78 9.05
CA LEU A 421 -5.45 2.95 7.64
C LEU A 421 -5.46 4.44 7.27
N LEU A 422 -5.21 4.76 6.00
CA LEU A 422 -5.35 6.14 5.51
C LEU A 422 -6.80 6.62 5.56
N ASP A 423 -7.74 5.71 5.30
CA ASP A 423 -9.18 5.92 5.37
C ASP A 423 -9.79 4.66 6.01
N THR A 424 -10.42 4.84 7.17
CA THR A 424 -11.01 3.77 8.00
C THR A 424 -12.46 3.49 7.61
N CYS A 425 -13.08 4.40 6.85
CA CYS A 425 -14.51 4.43 6.54
C CYS A 425 -15.42 4.52 7.78
N ASP A 426 -14.87 4.92 8.93
CA ASP A 426 -15.63 5.32 10.12
C ASP A 426 -16.03 6.80 9.99
N SER A 427 -17.28 7.12 10.34
CA SER A 427 -17.79 8.49 10.37
C SER A 427 -17.18 9.36 11.48
N MET A 428 -16.60 8.75 12.52
CA MET A 428 -15.97 9.45 13.64
C MET A 428 -14.50 9.78 13.38
N ASP A 429 -13.93 9.20 12.34
CA ASP A 429 -12.51 9.32 12.00
C ASP A 429 -12.23 10.38 10.94
N VAL A 430 -11.02 10.93 10.98
CA VAL A 430 -10.54 11.90 10.00
C VAL A 430 -9.68 11.20 8.94
N PRO A 431 -10.11 11.11 7.68
CA PRO A 431 -9.31 10.46 6.63
C PRO A 431 -8.03 11.26 6.34
N ILE A 432 -6.91 10.55 6.17
CA ILE A 432 -5.62 11.11 5.77
C ILE A 432 -5.60 11.26 4.26
N LYS A 433 -5.86 12.49 3.81
CA LYS A 433 -5.95 12.83 2.40
C LYS A 433 -4.59 13.19 1.82
N SER A 434 -4.50 13.21 0.49
CA SER A 434 -3.31 13.75 -0.18
C SER A 434 -3.22 15.27 0.01
N GLY A 435 -2.02 15.80 0.23
CA GLY A 435 -1.81 17.20 0.61
C GLY A 435 -1.51 17.37 2.10
N THR A 436 -1.92 18.48 2.69
CA THR A 436 -1.61 18.86 4.08
C THR A 436 -2.57 18.19 5.07
N ASN A 437 -2.05 17.68 6.18
CA ASN A 437 -2.85 17.10 7.26
C ASN A 437 -2.49 17.83 8.56
N ILE A 438 -3.47 18.12 9.40
CA ILE A 438 -3.23 18.81 10.66
C ILE A 438 -3.17 17.79 11.78
N LEU A 439 -1.99 17.66 12.39
CA LEU A 439 -1.78 16.84 13.57
C LEU A 439 -1.88 17.71 14.83
N ILE A 440 -2.52 17.16 15.84
CA ILE A 440 -2.48 17.68 17.21
C ILE A 440 -1.84 16.63 18.10
N TYR A 441 -1.11 17.07 19.12
CA TYR A 441 -0.60 16.17 20.14
C TYR A 441 -0.69 16.77 21.52
N ALA A 442 -0.73 15.90 22.53
CA ALA A 442 -0.71 16.26 23.93
C ALA A 442 -0.13 15.13 24.78
N TYR A 443 0.35 15.44 25.99
CA TYR A 443 0.87 14.42 26.90
C TYR A 443 0.78 14.77 28.38
N GLY A 444 0.60 13.73 29.18
CA GLY A 444 0.74 13.74 30.64
C GLY A 444 2.19 13.52 31.06
N LEU A 445 2.50 13.84 32.32
CA LEU A 445 3.83 13.58 32.92
C LEU A 445 3.91 12.22 33.62
N VAL A 446 2.77 11.67 34.02
CA VAL A 446 2.64 10.43 34.79
C VAL A 446 1.36 9.71 34.38
N ASP A 447 1.40 8.39 34.43
CA ASP A 447 0.22 7.52 34.29
C ASP A 447 -0.46 7.38 35.66
N LEU A 448 -1.55 8.12 35.91
CA LEU A 448 -2.33 7.96 37.14
C LEU A 448 -3.42 6.89 36.95
N ASP A 449 -3.44 5.92 37.86
CA ASP A 449 -4.42 4.83 37.98
C ASP A 449 -4.70 4.03 36.69
N SER A 450 -3.67 3.35 36.17
CA SER A 450 -3.82 2.36 35.12
C SER A 450 -4.43 1.04 35.66
N ASN A 451 -5.73 1.02 35.94
CA ASN A 451 -6.43 -0.25 36.16
C ASN A 451 -6.62 -0.98 34.81
N GLN A 452 -5.53 -1.60 34.32
CA GLN A 452 -5.39 -2.60 33.23
C GLN A 452 -6.07 -2.36 31.86
N SER A 453 -6.97 -1.38 31.70
CA SER A 453 -7.72 -1.10 30.47
C SER A 453 -8.18 0.34 30.29
N GLU A 454 -8.08 1.20 31.31
CA GLU A 454 -8.46 2.60 31.24
C GLU A 454 -7.38 3.47 31.89
N ILE A 455 -7.05 4.59 31.25
CA ILE A 455 -6.11 5.59 31.76
C ILE A 455 -6.86 6.85 32.13
N ASP A 456 -6.48 7.48 33.24
CA ASP A 456 -6.98 8.81 33.55
C ASP A 456 -6.23 9.88 32.75
N ILE A 457 -6.90 10.42 31.73
CA ILE A 457 -6.36 11.46 30.86
C ILE A 457 -6.51 12.81 31.58
N ILE A 458 -5.51 13.14 32.39
CA ILE A 458 -5.43 14.41 33.11
C ILE A 458 -5.09 15.53 32.15
N TYR A 459 -5.51 16.76 32.47
CA TYR A 459 -5.21 17.94 31.66
C TYR A 459 -3.70 18.09 31.37
N HIS A 460 -3.36 18.21 30.08
CA HIS A 460 -1.98 18.29 29.60
C HIS A 460 -1.31 19.65 29.82
N ASP A 461 -2.04 20.69 30.27
CA ASP A 461 -1.51 22.05 30.43
C ASP A 461 -0.86 22.56 29.13
N THR A 462 0.33 23.17 29.19
CA THR A 462 1.12 23.66 28.05
C THR A 462 1.76 22.55 27.21
N ARG A 463 1.67 21.27 27.60
CA ARG A 463 2.28 20.12 26.92
C ARG A 463 1.45 19.63 25.73
N ARG A 464 1.17 20.53 24.80
CA ARG A 464 0.39 20.28 23.59
C ARG A 464 0.84 21.18 22.44
N ASN A 465 0.60 20.75 21.21
CA ASN A 465 0.82 21.60 20.04
C ASN A 465 0.03 21.10 18.82
N THR A 466 0.04 21.90 17.76
CA THR A 466 -0.57 21.63 16.47
C THR A 466 0.48 21.78 15.37
N ARG A 467 0.51 20.87 14.40
CA ARG A 467 1.43 20.90 13.26
C ARG A 467 0.72 20.54 11.97
N ILE A 468 1.03 21.26 10.90
CA ILE A 468 0.55 20.96 9.54
C ILE A 468 1.66 20.18 8.84
N ILE A 469 1.36 18.97 8.37
CA ILE A 469 2.33 18.04 7.80
C ILE A 469 1.73 17.33 6.57
N PRO A 470 2.47 17.20 5.44
CA PRO A 470 2.02 16.43 4.30
C PRO A 470 2.37 14.95 4.49
N LEU A 471 1.56 14.23 5.26
CA LEU A 471 1.85 12.83 5.63
C LEU A 471 2.05 11.89 4.42
N ARG A 472 1.49 12.24 3.26
CA ARG A 472 1.61 11.46 2.02
C ARG A 472 2.62 12.05 1.02
N SER A 473 3.52 12.92 1.47
CA SER A 473 4.63 13.42 0.64
C SER A 473 5.68 12.34 0.40
N TYR A 474 6.28 12.32 -0.79
CA TYR A 474 7.06 11.18 -1.28
C TYR A 474 8.58 11.30 -1.13
N ALA A 475 9.10 12.40 -0.57
CA ALA A 475 10.52 12.48 -0.27
C ALA A 475 10.84 13.45 0.84
N ASP A 476 11.71 13.00 1.74
CA ASP A 476 12.41 13.87 2.67
C ASP A 476 13.42 14.73 1.89
N PRO A 477 13.61 16.00 2.30
CA PRO A 477 14.70 16.81 1.82
C PRO A 477 16.05 16.11 2.13
N PRO A 478 17.02 16.14 1.21
CA PRO A 478 18.35 15.59 1.47
C PRO A 478 19.02 16.32 2.65
N SER A 479 19.75 15.60 3.50
CA SER A 479 20.46 16.21 4.64
C SER A 479 21.47 17.27 4.18
N ASP A 480 21.60 18.32 4.99
CA ASP A 480 22.52 19.45 4.74
C ASP A 480 23.98 18.98 4.55
N GLU A 481 24.37 17.89 5.23
CA GLU A 481 25.71 17.28 5.10
C GLU A 481 26.09 16.93 3.66
N LYS A 482 25.10 16.60 2.83
CA LYS A 482 25.30 16.23 1.42
C LYS A 482 25.85 17.39 0.58
N PHE A 483 25.69 18.62 1.04
CA PHE A 483 26.11 19.83 0.33
C PHE A 483 27.40 20.42 0.88
N ASN A 484 28.00 19.80 1.92
CA ASN A 484 29.28 20.24 2.48
C ASN A 484 30.39 20.17 1.43
N GLY A 485 31.18 21.24 1.34
CA GLY A 485 32.32 21.36 0.42
C GLY A 485 31.94 21.68 -1.03
N LEU A 486 30.66 21.89 -1.36
CA LEU A 486 30.26 22.45 -2.65
C LEU A 486 30.49 23.96 -2.68
N ASP A 487 30.81 24.48 -3.87
CA ASP A 487 30.87 25.92 -4.10
C ASP A 487 29.47 26.53 -4.01
N THR A 488 29.37 27.72 -3.41
CA THR A 488 28.10 28.38 -3.14
C THR A 488 28.07 29.79 -3.69
N PHE A 489 26.88 30.21 -4.08
CA PHE A 489 26.61 31.57 -4.54
C PHE A 489 25.27 32.06 -3.98
N GLU A 490 25.20 33.34 -3.60
CA GLU A 490 24.07 33.91 -2.86
C GLU A 490 23.54 35.18 -3.53
N PHE A 491 22.22 35.31 -3.56
CA PHE A 491 21.53 36.57 -3.82
C PHE A 491 20.89 37.03 -2.51
N ARG A 492 21.19 38.25 -2.06
CA ARG A 492 20.68 38.78 -0.80
C ARG A 492 20.23 40.22 -0.92
N LEU A 493 19.10 40.52 -0.28
CA LEU A 493 18.63 41.88 -0.05
C LEU A 493 19.39 42.44 1.16
N ASN A 494 20.42 43.25 0.91
CA ASN A 494 21.22 43.84 1.98
C ASN A 494 20.53 45.09 2.54
N ASN A 495 20.20 45.10 3.84
CA ASN A 495 19.68 46.27 4.57
C ASN A 495 18.39 46.90 3.98
N TYR A 496 17.50 46.11 3.39
CA TYR A 496 16.20 46.64 2.97
C TYR A 496 15.28 46.85 4.18
N LEU A 497 14.81 48.08 4.38
CA LEU A 497 13.83 48.40 5.42
C LEU A 497 12.43 48.15 4.87
N VAL A 498 11.77 47.10 5.34
CA VAL A 498 10.40 46.78 4.96
C VAL A 498 9.46 47.92 5.41
N PRO A 499 8.71 48.57 4.50
CA PRO A 499 7.74 49.60 4.85
C PRO A 499 6.63 49.08 5.76
N SER A 500 6.06 49.94 6.61
CA SER A 500 4.92 49.60 7.46
C SER A 500 3.57 49.52 6.74
N THR A 501 3.58 49.42 5.41
CA THR A 501 2.38 49.28 4.57
C THR A 501 1.93 47.83 4.52
N GLY A 502 0.67 47.57 4.17
CA GLY A 502 0.07 46.24 4.35
C GLY A 502 0.68 45.10 3.53
N THR A 503 1.25 45.39 2.35
CA THR A 503 1.93 44.41 1.49
C THR A 503 2.97 45.16 0.67
N THR A 504 4.17 44.62 0.56
CA THR A 504 5.27 45.22 -0.20
C THR A 504 5.94 44.17 -1.06
N TYR A 505 6.17 44.49 -2.33
CA TYR A 505 6.97 43.70 -3.26
C TYR A 505 8.22 44.51 -3.60
N HIS A 506 9.38 43.97 -3.27
CA HIS A 506 10.66 44.61 -3.52
C HIS A 506 11.47 43.76 -4.49
N CYS A 507 11.98 44.40 -5.53
CA CYS A 507 12.65 43.76 -6.65
C CYS A 507 14.08 44.28 -6.77
N LYS A 508 15.01 43.34 -6.98
CA LYS A 508 16.42 43.65 -7.18
C LYS A 508 16.99 42.82 -8.31
N ILE A 509 17.65 43.48 -9.25
CA ILE A 509 18.34 42.82 -10.36
C ILE A 509 19.77 42.53 -9.94
N TYR A 510 20.18 41.28 -10.15
CA TYR A 510 21.54 40.82 -9.82
C TYR A 510 22.25 40.34 -11.08
N LYS A 511 23.54 40.65 -11.15
CA LYS A 511 24.44 40.06 -12.15
C LYS A 511 25.13 38.83 -11.58
N VAL A 512 25.22 37.77 -12.38
CA VAL A 512 25.99 36.57 -12.02
C VAL A 512 27.47 36.94 -11.88
N PRO A 513 28.17 36.53 -10.80
CA PRO A 513 29.56 36.90 -10.58
C PRO A 513 30.50 36.43 -11.70
N ASN A 514 31.46 37.28 -12.05
CA ASN A 514 32.48 37.00 -13.07
C ASN A 514 33.35 35.76 -12.76
N LYS A 515 33.38 35.27 -11.51
CA LYS A 515 34.05 34.00 -11.15
C LYS A 515 33.44 32.76 -11.82
N TYR A 516 32.28 32.89 -12.45
CA TYR A 516 31.60 31.82 -13.19
C TYR A 516 31.54 32.14 -14.69
N PRO A 517 32.67 32.10 -15.41
CA PRO A 517 32.71 32.44 -16.84
C PRO A 517 32.09 31.36 -17.73
N VAL A 518 31.83 30.18 -17.19
CA VAL A 518 31.19 29.05 -17.86
C VAL A 518 29.91 28.67 -17.13
N LYS A 519 28.96 28.10 -17.87
CA LYS A 519 27.71 27.59 -17.30
C LYS A 519 27.99 26.70 -16.09
N ARG A 520 27.20 26.84 -15.01
CA ARG A 520 27.23 25.96 -13.83
C ARG A 520 25.80 25.53 -13.51
N HIS A 521 25.63 24.36 -12.89
CA HIS A 521 24.31 23.90 -12.43
C HIS A 521 24.22 24.06 -10.92
N ALA A 522 23.25 24.85 -10.48
CA ALA A 522 22.77 24.78 -9.12
C ALA A 522 22.00 23.45 -8.93
N ILE A 523 22.41 22.65 -7.94
CA ILE A 523 21.81 21.34 -7.67
C ILE A 523 20.95 21.31 -6.41
N ALA A 524 20.99 22.40 -5.64
CA ALA A 524 20.14 22.68 -4.48
C ALA A 524 20.16 24.19 -4.20
N HIS A 525 19.16 24.67 -3.48
CA HIS A 525 19.13 26.01 -2.92
C HIS A 525 18.72 25.95 -1.44
N LYS A 526 19.11 26.97 -0.67
CA LYS A 526 18.70 27.18 0.71
C LYS A 526 18.21 28.60 0.87
N ILE A 527 17.05 28.74 1.51
CA ILE A 527 16.46 30.02 1.82
C ILE A 527 17.15 30.60 3.05
N LEU A 528 17.53 31.86 2.94
CA LEU A 528 18.13 32.64 4.00
C LEU A 528 17.07 33.65 4.42
N VAL A 529 16.56 33.55 5.64
CA VAL A 529 15.61 34.51 6.22
C VAL A 529 16.07 34.82 7.64
N ASP A 530 16.04 36.09 8.07
CA ASP A 530 16.26 36.36 9.50
C ASP A 530 15.16 35.74 10.33
N SER A 531 15.57 35.05 11.40
CA SER A 531 14.74 34.71 12.54
C SER A 531 13.86 35.84 13.08
N GLN A 532 14.28 37.11 13.02
CA GLN A 532 13.43 38.23 13.47
C GLN A 532 12.37 38.64 12.45
N ASN A 533 12.54 38.22 11.19
CA ASN A 533 11.74 38.63 10.05
C ASN A 533 10.96 37.45 9.43
N THR A 534 10.94 36.27 10.07
CA THR A 534 10.23 35.08 9.58
C THR A 534 8.74 35.35 9.39
N ASP A 535 8.18 36.28 10.17
CA ASP A 535 6.77 36.64 10.10
C ASP A 535 6.48 37.67 8.99
N LEU A 536 7.52 38.31 8.44
CA LEU A 536 7.43 39.36 7.43
C LEU A 536 7.61 38.83 6.00
N ILE A 537 8.52 37.87 5.80
CA ILE A 537 8.86 37.36 4.46
C ILE A 537 8.01 36.12 4.16
N HIS A 538 7.08 36.24 3.22
CA HIS A 538 6.19 35.13 2.83
C HIS A 538 6.55 34.50 1.49
N HIS A 539 7.25 35.23 0.61
CA HIS A 539 7.66 34.76 -0.72
C HIS A 539 9.06 35.26 -1.07
N LEU A 540 9.81 34.44 -1.80
CA LEU A 540 11.08 34.79 -2.43
C LEU A 540 11.12 34.15 -3.82
N ASP A 541 11.05 34.99 -4.83
CA ASP A 541 11.09 34.56 -6.22
C ASP A 541 12.37 35.04 -6.87
N LEU A 542 13.04 34.12 -7.58
CA LEU A 542 14.16 34.46 -8.42
C LEU A 542 13.80 34.15 -9.87
N TYR A 543 13.90 35.18 -10.69
CA TYR A 543 13.67 35.06 -12.12
C TYR A 543 14.96 35.18 -12.92
N GLU A 544 14.94 34.62 -14.13
CA GLU A 544 15.99 34.81 -15.13
C GLU A 544 15.59 35.93 -16.09
N CYS A 545 16.47 36.92 -16.25
CA CYS A 545 16.32 37.97 -17.25
C CYS A 545 16.38 37.43 -18.68
N ASP A 546 15.67 38.09 -19.59
CA ASP A 546 15.83 37.87 -21.03
C ASP A 546 17.33 38.02 -21.40
N PRO A 547 17.94 37.06 -22.11
CA PRO A 547 19.33 37.17 -22.57
C PRO A 547 19.63 38.44 -23.38
N MET A 548 18.60 39.06 -23.98
CA MET A 548 18.70 40.31 -24.74
C MET A 548 18.47 41.57 -23.90
N ALA A 549 18.09 41.44 -22.63
CA ALA A 549 17.91 42.58 -21.74
C ALA A 549 19.26 43.27 -21.45
N THR A 550 19.28 44.59 -21.55
CA THR A 550 20.46 45.41 -21.27
C THR A 550 20.22 46.27 -20.04
N PHE A 551 21.14 46.18 -19.07
CA PHE A 551 21.10 46.97 -17.84
C PHE A 551 22.39 47.78 -17.69
N ASN A 552 22.32 48.86 -16.92
CA ASN A 552 23.51 49.58 -16.50
C ASN A 552 24.21 48.81 -15.37
N ASP A 553 25.36 48.19 -15.68
CA ASP A 553 26.14 47.40 -14.74
C ASP A 553 26.64 48.19 -13.53
N GLU A 554 26.78 49.53 -13.62
CA GLU A 554 27.23 50.37 -12.51
C GLU A 554 26.13 50.60 -11.46
N LYS A 555 24.86 50.53 -11.87
CA LYS A 555 23.70 50.73 -10.99
C LYS A 555 22.53 49.88 -11.47
N LEU A 556 22.52 48.62 -11.05
CA LEU A 556 21.41 47.71 -11.31
C LEU A 556 20.15 48.15 -10.54
N PRO A 557 18.94 47.98 -11.12
CA PRO A 557 17.68 48.30 -10.45
C PRO A 557 17.51 47.56 -9.11
N ASP A 558 17.08 48.31 -8.10
CA ASP A 558 16.89 47.86 -6.71
C ASP A 558 15.86 48.79 -6.05
N ASP A 559 14.58 48.46 -6.16
CA ASP A 559 13.49 49.29 -5.66
C ASP A 559 12.18 48.48 -5.49
N LEU A 560 11.09 49.14 -5.12
CA LEU A 560 9.75 48.54 -5.20
C LEU A 560 9.50 48.04 -6.63
N CYS A 561 8.93 46.84 -6.74
CA CYS A 561 8.71 46.22 -8.06
C CYS A 561 7.85 47.09 -9.00
N ASP A 562 6.92 47.87 -8.44
CA ASP A 562 6.07 48.79 -9.20
C ASP A 562 6.84 50.00 -9.76
N ASP A 563 7.88 50.47 -9.04
CA ASP A 563 8.67 51.64 -9.43
C ASP A 563 9.71 51.32 -10.52
N ILE A 564 10.12 50.05 -10.62
CA ILE A 564 11.03 49.52 -11.65
C ILE A 564 10.34 48.47 -12.54
N TYR A 565 9.05 48.68 -12.79
CA TYR A 565 8.19 47.70 -13.45
C TYR A 565 8.69 47.33 -14.86
N ASP A 566 9.16 48.31 -15.64
CA ASP A 566 9.62 48.09 -17.01
C ASP A 566 10.88 47.21 -17.04
N GLU A 567 11.81 47.41 -16.12
CA GLU A 567 13.00 46.60 -15.96
C GLU A 567 12.68 45.19 -15.44
N VAL A 568 11.80 45.10 -14.43
CA VAL A 568 11.37 43.81 -13.86
C VAL A 568 10.65 42.95 -14.89
N LYS A 569 9.85 43.57 -15.77
CA LYS A 569 9.14 42.87 -16.85
C LYS A 569 10.08 42.17 -17.84
N LEU A 570 11.31 42.68 -18.02
CA LEU A 570 12.33 42.01 -18.83
C LEU A 570 12.86 40.73 -18.18
N CYS A 571 12.59 40.53 -16.88
CA CYS A 571 13.06 39.38 -16.13
C CYS A 571 11.96 38.47 -15.60
N SER A 572 10.70 38.87 -15.58
CA SER A 572 9.62 38.12 -14.93
C SER A 572 9.11 36.88 -15.68
N SER A 573 9.71 36.51 -16.81
CA SER A 573 9.16 35.46 -17.71
C SER A 573 9.52 34.04 -17.27
N ASN A 574 10.70 33.83 -16.67
CA ASN A 574 11.22 32.50 -16.35
C ASN A 574 11.68 32.42 -14.89
N PHE A 575 11.09 31.51 -14.12
CA PHE A 575 11.55 31.23 -12.76
C PHE A 575 12.87 30.44 -12.78
N ALA A 576 13.86 30.93 -12.03
CA ALA A 576 15.02 30.14 -11.61
C ALA A 576 14.68 29.31 -10.37
N THR A 577 13.97 29.91 -9.41
CA THR A 577 13.43 29.23 -8.22
C THR A 577 12.33 30.08 -7.58
N VAL A 578 11.45 29.42 -6.83
CA VAL A 578 10.31 30.01 -6.12
C VAL A 578 10.30 29.43 -4.72
N TRP A 579 10.08 30.27 -3.72
CA TRP A 579 9.83 29.85 -2.35
C TRP A 579 8.65 30.61 -1.76
N ALA A 580 7.86 29.89 -0.97
CA ALA A 580 6.73 30.40 -0.21
C ALA A 580 6.74 29.81 1.21
N VAL A 581 5.94 30.38 2.11
CA VAL A 581 5.83 29.96 3.52
C VAL A 581 5.62 28.44 3.63
N GLY A 582 6.38 27.80 4.53
CA GLY A 582 6.34 26.36 4.78
C GLY A 582 7.42 25.54 4.06
N GLY A 583 8.27 26.17 3.23
CA GLY A 583 9.55 25.58 2.79
C GLY A 583 10.65 25.65 3.84
N ASP A 584 11.55 24.66 3.91
CA ASP A 584 12.58 24.55 4.95
C ASP A 584 13.36 25.85 5.17
N ILE A 585 13.36 26.31 6.42
CA ILE A 585 14.13 27.45 6.92
C ILE A 585 15.01 26.95 8.07
N VAL A 586 16.28 27.35 8.10
CA VAL A 586 17.12 27.27 9.31
C VAL A 586 17.77 28.64 9.56
N THR A 587 17.49 29.20 10.73
CA THR A 587 17.87 30.54 11.26
C THR A 587 19.41 30.70 11.50
N ARG A 588 20.09 31.87 11.58
CA ARG A 588 19.79 33.26 12.04
C ARG A 588 20.67 34.37 11.37
N ARG A 589 20.18 35.64 11.50
CA ARG A 589 20.69 37.02 11.23
C ARG A 589 20.43 37.61 9.82
N ASP A 590 19.77 38.77 9.76
CA ASP A 590 19.10 39.34 8.57
C ASP A 590 20.04 39.73 7.47
N ASN A 591 19.84 39.02 6.37
CA ASN A 591 20.45 39.19 5.09
C ASN A 591 19.69 38.25 4.14
N SER A 592 18.37 38.46 4.07
CA SER A 592 17.43 37.49 3.52
C SER A 592 17.62 37.33 2.00
N GLY A 593 17.47 36.11 1.49
CA GLY A 593 17.86 35.77 0.13
C GLY A 593 17.95 34.27 -0.13
N ILE A 594 18.62 33.91 -1.22
CA ILE A 594 18.70 32.53 -1.70
C ILE A 594 20.18 32.16 -1.90
N ARG A 595 20.62 31.07 -1.26
CA ARG A 595 21.92 30.44 -1.50
C ARG A 595 21.75 29.26 -2.43
N PHE A 596 22.52 29.22 -3.51
CA PHE A 596 22.63 28.05 -4.39
C PHE A 596 23.89 27.24 -4.09
N TYR A 597 23.77 25.91 -4.19
CA TYR A 597 24.89 24.97 -4.13
C TYR A 597 25.20 24.48 -5.55
N LEU A 598 26.43 24.69 -6.00
CA LEU A 598 26.85 24.38 -7.36
C LEU A 598 27.40 22.95 -7.42
N GLY A 599 26.93 22.18 -8.39
CA GLY A 599 27.44 20.84 -8.63
C GLY A 599 28.87 20.86 -9.20
N ASN A 600 29.69 19.89 -8.78
CA ASN A 600 31.05 19.71 -9.29
C ASN A 600 31.09 19.07 -10.70
N LYS A 601 29.98 18.46 -11.14
CA LYS A 601 29.85 17.81 -12.45
C LYS A 601 28.67 18.41 -13.20
N HIS A 602 28.86 18.64 -14.50
CA HIS A 602 27.75 18.98 -15.38
C HIS A 602 26.74 17.82 -15.46
N ARG A 603 25.47 18.14 -15.24
CA ARG A 603 24.37 17.19 -15.44
C ARG A 603 23.92 17.24 -16.90
N LYS A 604 23.35 16.13 -17.38
CA LYS A 604 22.92 15.96 -18.77
C LYS A 604 21.80 16.92 -19.21
N HIS A 605 20.91 17.26 -18.29
CA HIS A 605 19.71 18.05 -18.59
C HIS A 605 19.60 19.23 -17.62
N ASP A 606 19.12 20.35 -18.16
CA ASP A 606 18.69 21.51 -17.39
C ASP A 606 17.25 21.32 -16.92
N LEU A 607 16.91 21.95 -15.80
CA LEU A 607 15.55 22.00 -15.28
C LEU A 607 14.82 23.22 -15.84
N GLY A 608 13.55 23.07 -16.15
CA GLY A 608 12.62 24.15 -16.48
C GLY A 608 11.43 24.18 -15.51
N PHE A 609 10.67 25.27 -15.55
CA PHE A 609 9.43 25.45 -14.80
C PHE A 609 8.25 25.58 -15.75
N LEU A 610 7.12 24.95 -15.41
CA LEU A 610 5.86 25.03 -16.13
C LEU A 610 4.77 25.44 -15.14
N THR A 611 4.22 26.63 -15.30
CA THR A 611 3.11 27.15 -14.48
C THR A 611 1.78 26.86 -15.16
N LEU A 612 0.90 26.13 -14.48
CA LEU A 612 -0.46 25.81 -14.93
C LEU A 612 -1.50 26.40 -13.97
N GLY A 613 -2.61 26.93 -14.48
CA GLY A 613 -3.70 27.42 -13.61
C GLY A 613 -4.42 28.64 -14.17
N ILE A 614 -4.75 29.60 -13.31
CA ILE A 614 -5.56 30.77 -13.67
C ILE A 614 -4.71 32.01 -13.48
N ARG A 615 -4.88 32.97 -14.38
CA ARG A 615 -4.23 34.27 -14.24
C ARG A 615 -4.63 34.93 -12.91
N ALA A 616 -3.63 35.36 -12.14
CA ALA A 616 -3.78 35.95 -10.82
C ALA A 616 -4.23 37.43 -10.86
N ASP A 617 -5.32 37.73 -11.58
CA ASP A 617 -5.88 39.07 -11.66
C ASP A 617 -7.43 39.04 -11.67
N PRO A 618 -8.10 40.20 -11.53
CA PRO A 618 -9.57 40.25 -11.55
C PRO A 618 -10.22 39.69 -12.82
N PHE A 619 -9.55 39.70 -13.97
CA PHE A 619 -10.05 39.02 -15.18
C PHE A 619 -10.05 37.50 -15.03
N GLY A 620 -9.00 36.91 -14.46
CA GLY A 620 -8.87 35.48 -14.31
C GLY A 620 -9.71 34.89 -13.18
N LEU A 621 -9.73 35.54 -12.01
CA LEU A 621 -10.24 34.93 -10.78
C LEU A 621 -11.14 35.89 -9.99
N ALA A 622 -12.32 35.42 -9.59
CA ALA A 622 -13.22 36.12 -8.69
C ALA A 622 -14.04 35.12 -7.87
N ILE A 623 -14.07 35.30 -6.56
CA ILE A 623 -14.61 34.34 -5.58
C ILE A 623 -15.62 35.06 -4.68
N PRO A 624 -16.90 34.64 -4.67
CA PRO A 624 -17.92 35.23 -3.81
C PRO A 624 -17.62 35.04 -2.32
N LEU A 625 -18.19 35.93 -1.50
CA LEU A 625 -18.13 35.84 -0.04
C LEU A 625 -19.04 34.74 0.52
N ARG A 626 -18.66 34.15 1.66
CA ARG A 626 -19.42 33.12 2.38
C ARG A 626 -19.86 31.96 1.50
N VAL A 627 -18.90 31.29 0.88
CA VAL A 627 -19.09 30.05 0.13
C VAL A 627 -18.23 28.96 0.76
N ASP A 628 -18.86 27.85 1.14
CA ASP A 628 -18.14 26.73 1.77
C ASP A 628 -17.19 26.02 0.80
N ARG A 629 -17.61 25.89 -0.46
CA ARG A 629 -16.83 25.23 -1.49
C ARG A 629 -17.02 25.90 -2.84
N PHE A 630 -16.14 26.82 -3.17
CA PHE A 630 -16.10 27.46 -4.48
C PHE A 630 -15.06 26.76 -5.36
N THR A 631 -15.45 26.29 -6.53
CA THR A 631 -14.57 25.54 -7.44
C THR A 631 -14.30 26.36 -8.69
N ILE A 632 -13.03 26.42 -9.11
CA ILE A 632 -12.65 27.02 -10.38
C ILE A 632 -11.68 26.09 -11.11
N ASP A 633 -11.87 26.01 -12.43
CA ASP A 633 -11.08 25.17 -13.32
C ASP A 633 -10.30 26.02 -14.31
N SER A 634 -9.14 25.52 -14.70
CA SER A 634 -8.34 25.98 -15.83
C SER A 634 -8.13 24.82 -16.78
N TYR A 635 -8.19 25.12 -18.07
CA TYR A 635 -7.86 24.18 -19.13
C TYR A 635 -6.75 24.73 -20.01
N CYS A 636 -5.72 23.91 -20.20
CA CYS A 636 -4.62 24.13 -21.13
C CYS A 636 -4.76 23.11 -22.28
N PRO A 637 -5.08 23.57 -23.49
CA PRO A 637 -5.37 22.67 -24.60
C PRO A 637 -4.09 22.06 -25.19
N SER A 638 -4.24 21.10 -26.09
CA SER A 638 -3.12 20.31 -26.65
C SER A 638 -2.13 21.16 -27.45
N GLU A 639 -2.56 22.34 -27.93
CA GLU A 639 -1.71 23.39 -28.50
C GLU A 639 -0.56 23.76 -27.57
N ALA A 640 -0.79 23.81 -26.25
CA ALA A 640 0.19 24.26 -25.27
C ALA A 640 1.38 23.29 -25.15
N SER A 641 1.18 22.00 -25.45
CA SER A 641 2.23 20.98 -25.40
C SER A 641 2.78 20.61 -26.78
N ARG A 642 2.23 21.17 -27.86
CA ARG A 642 2.57 20.78 -29.25
C ARG A 642 4.06 20.87 -29.56
N ASN A 643 4.75 21.81 -28.93
CA ASN A 643 6.18 22.06 -29.12
C ASN A 643 7.09 21.19 -28.25
N PHE A 644 6.54 20.28 -27.43
CA PHE A 644 7.35 19.33 -26.69
C PHE A 644 8.22 18.46 -27.61
N PRO A 645 9.38 17.99 -27.13
CA PRO A 645 10.19 17.06 -27.88
C PRO A 645 9.43 15.75 -28.07
N LYS A 646 9.64 15.06 -29.19
CA LYS A 646 9.03 13.74 -29.46
C LYS A 646 9.35 12.70 -28.36
N SER A 647 10.49 12.84 -27.69
CA SER A 647 10.88 12.00 -26.56
C SER A 647 10.14 12.33 -25.26
N GLY A 648 9.44 13.46 -25.19
CA GLY A 648 8.73 13.99 -24.03
C GLY A 648 9.64 14.70 -23.01
N ILE A 649 9.00 15.45 -22.11
CA ILE A 649 9.63 16.03 -20.91
C ILE A 649 9.22 15.23 -19.67
N ASN A 650 9.99 15.33 -18.59
CA ASN A 650 9.80 14.58 -17.35
C ASN A 650 9.61 15.55 -16.20
N VAL A 651 8.42 15.58 -15.63
CA VAL A 651 8.07 16.37 -14.45
C VAL A 651 8.52 15.62 -13.20
N ILE A 652 9.18 16.32 -12.27
CA ILE A 652 9.76 15.72 -11.06
C ILE A 652 9.36 16.41 -9.76
N PHE A 653 8.91 17.66 -9.82
CA PHE A 653 8.39 18.38 -8.67
C PHE A 653 7.09 19.11 -9.02
N ALA A 654 6.26 19.33 -8.02
CA ALA A 654 5.01 20.08 -8.08
C ALA A 654 4.92 21.04 -6.89
N LEU A 655 4.65 22.31 -7.15
CA LEU A 655 4.45 23.36 -6.15
C LEU A 655 3.04 23.93 -6.34
N PRO A 656 2.06 23.47 -5.53
CA PRO A 656 0.74 24.07 -5.49
C PRO A 656 0.77 25.44 -4.79
N HIS A 657 0.11 26.44 -5.36
CA HIS A 657 0.11 27.81 -4.84
C HIS A 657 -1.29 28.45 -4.95
N THR A 658 -1.81 28.85 -3.79
CA THR A 658 -3.04 29.64 -3.62
C THR A 658 -2.83 30.58 -2.42
N HIS A 659 -3.74 31.53 -2.16
CA HIS A 659 -3.66 32.36 -0.95
C HIS A 659 -4.50 31.77 0.20
N LEU A 660 -4.96 32.61 1.12
CA LEU A 660 -5.52 32.22 2.42
C LEU A 660 -6.81 31.39 2.35
N GLN A 661 -7.56 31.46 1.26
CA GLN A 661 -8.86 30.80 1.10
C GLN A 661 -8.74 29.45 0.37
N GLY A 662 -7.56 29.12 -0.17
CA GLY A 662 -7.35 27.85 -0.85
C GLY A 662 -7.50 26.67 0.09
N ALA A 663 -8.29 25.68 -0.33
CA ALA A 663 -8.59 24.48 0.43
C ALA A 663 -8.14 23.19 -0.27
N SER A 664 -8.06 23.20 -1.61
CA SER A 664 -7.57 22.09 -2.41
C SER A 664 -7.11 22.57 -3.78
N ILE A 665 -6.12 21.88 -4.35
CA ILE A 665 -5.62 22.13 -5.70
C ILE A 665 -5.10 20.85 -6.32
N TRP A 666 -5.41 20.62 -7.59
CA TRP A 666 -4.89 19.49 -8.34
C TRP A 666 -4.72 19.82 -9.82
N THR A 667 -3.85 19.07 -10.49
CA THR A 667 -3.74 19.11 -11.95
C THR A 667 -3.76 17.70 -12.52
N LYS A 668 -4.56 17.50 -13.56
CA LYS A 668 -4.66 16.27 -14.35
C LYS A 668 -3.99 16.46 -15.70
N LEU A 669 -3.28 15.42 -16.11
CA LEU A 669 -2.83 15.20 -17.48
C LEU A 669 -3.92 14.45 -18.25
N ILE A 670 -4.23 14.94 -19.44
CA ILE A 670 -5.16 14.34 -20.40
C ILE A 670 -4.34 13.98 -21.63
N GLY A 671 -4.01 12.70 -21.78
CA GLY A 671 -3.21 12.21 -22.90
C GLY A 671 -4.02 12.04 -24.19
N ASN A 672 -3.33 11.98 -25.33
CA ASN A 672 -3.91 11.83 -26.68
C ASN A 672 -4.85 10.60 -26.84
N ASN A 673 -4.71 9.58 -25.99
CA ASN A 673 -5.56 8.37 -25.96
C ASN A 673 -6.66 8.40 -24.87
N THR A 674 -7.07 9.57 -24.37
CA THR A 674 -8.06 9.75 -23.27
C THR A 674 -7.66 9.18 -21.90
N ALA A 675 -6.42 8.73 -21.72
CA ALA A 675 -5.92 8.34 -20.41
C ALA A 675 -5.75 9.56 -19.52
N ILE A 676 -6.43 9.56 -18.37
CA ILE A 676 -6.42 10.66 -17.40
C ILE A 676 -5.69 10.22 -16.15
N GLN A 677 -4.69 11.00 -15.75
CA GLN A 677 -3.94 10.78 -14.52
C GLN A 677 -3.64 12.11 -13.83
N TYR A 678 -3.44 12.09 -12.52
CA TYR A 678 -2.96 13.27 -11.80
C TYR A 678 -1.49 13.52 -12.11
N LEU A 679 -1.14 14.76 -12.46
CA LEU A 679 0.23 15.25 -12.34
C LEU A 679 0.58 15.45 -10.86
N PHE A 680 -0.33 16.07 -10.12
CA PHE A 680 -0.27 16.20 -8.67
C PHE A 680 -1.67 16.47 -8.11
N ASN A 681 -1.91 16.03 -6.88
CA ASN A 681 -3.20 16.15 -6.20
C ASN A 681 -2.99 16.52 -4.72
N ALA A 682 -3.45 17.70 -4.32
CA ALA A 682 -3.63 18.11 -2.94
C ALA A 682 -5.13 18.25 -2.66
N GLU A 683 -5.72 17.19 -2.12
CA GLU A 683 -7.11 17.20 -1.64
C GLU A 683 -7.32 18.12 -0.44
N THR A 684 -6.25 18.37 0.30
CA THR A 684 -6.17 19.33 1.39
C THR A 684 -4.96 20.23 1.18
N TYR A 685 -5.17 21.54 1.34
CA TYR A 685 -4.16 22.56 1.15
C TYR A 685 -4.20 23.54 2.32
N ASP A 686 -3.03 24.00 2.77
CA ASP A 686 -2.89 25.05 3.77
C ASP A 686 -1.88 26.09 3.26
N PHE A 687 -2.26 27.36 3.29
CA PHE A 687 -1.41 28.48 2.84
C PHE A 687 -0.07 28.55 3.56
N ASN A 688 0.02 28.07 4.81
CA ASN A 688 1.27 28.09 5.57
C ASN A 688 2.19 26.90 5.23
N TYR A 689 1.78 26.03 4.31
CA TYR A 689 2.53 24.87 3.87
C TYR A 689 2.58 24.76 2.35
N GLN A 690 3.46 25.57 1.73
CA GLN A 690 3.63 25.65 0.29
C GLN A 690 4.97 25.08 -0.16
N PHE A 691 5.14 23.78 0.09
CA PHE A 691 6.38 23.07 -0.22
C PHE A 691 6.46 22.63 -1.69
N GLN A 692 7.68 22.61 -2.24
CA GLN A 692 7.94 21.99 -3.55
C GLN A 692 7.93 20.45 -3.41
N ASN A 693 6.81 19.83 -3.73
CA ASN A 693 6.59 18.40 -3.55
C ASN A 693 7.34 17.59 -4.61
N ARG A 694 8.19 16.66 -4.18
CA ARG A 694 8.83 15.70 -5.08
C ARG A 694 7.84 14.63 -5.49
N LEU A 695 7.77 14.35 -6.79
CA LEU A 695 6.97 13.26 -7.30
C LEU A 695 7.68 11.91 -7.05
N PRO A 696 6.95 10.84 -6.65
CA PRO A 696 7.55 9.54 -6.35
C PRO A 696 8.21 8.91 -7.58
N LYS A 697 7.68 9.21 -8.76
CA LYS A 697 8.28 8.86 -10.05
C LYS A 697 8.13 10.04 -11.00
N PRO A 698 9.12 10.29 -11.86
CA PRO A 698 8.97 11.29 -12.90
C PRO A 698 7.76 10.97 -13.79
N ILE A 699 6.92 11.97 -14.05
CA ILE A 699 5.78 11.84 -14.97
C ILE A 699 6.18 12.40 -16.32
N LYS A 700 6.04 11.60 -17.37
CA LYS A 700 6.40 12.02 -18.72
C LYS A 700 5.23 12.72 -19.42
N LEU A 701 5.49 13.88 -19.99
CA LEU A 701 4.55 14.63 -20.83
C LEU A 701 5.02 14.60 -22.28
N TYR A 702 4.06 14.44 -23.20
CA TYR A 702 4.28 14.27 -24.62
C TYR A 702 3.64 15.39 -25.44
N PRO A 703 4.05 15.57 -26.70
CA PRO A 703 3.41 16.52 -27.59
C PRO A 703 1.95 16.15 -27.83
N GLY A 704 1.05 17.14 -27.68
CA GLY A 704 -0.39 16.98 -27.85
C GLY A 704 -1.15 16.64 -26.56
N ASP A 705 -0.47 16.51 -25.42
CA ASP A 705 -1.10 16.40 -24.11
C ASP A 705 -1.82 17.70 -23.70
N SER A 706 -2.95 17.56 -23.00
CA SER A 706 -3.69 18.69 -22.42
C SER A 706 -3.69 18.61 -20.90
N PHE A 707 -3.94 19.73 -20.22
CA PHE A 707 -3.91 19.82 -18.77
C PHE A 707 -5.17 20.47 -18.23
N ALA A 708 -5.68 19.95 -17.12
CA ALA A 708 -6.76 20.54 -16.37
C ALA A 708 -6.32 20.79 -14.94
N THR A 709 -6.38 22.03 -14.48
CA THR A 709 -6.05 22.43 -13.11
C THR A 709 -7.32 22.88 -12.40
N ARG A 710 -7.56 22.43 -11.18
CA ARG A 710 -8.69 22.85 -10.35
C ARG A 710 -8.19 23.42 -9.04
N CYS A 711 -8.74 24.56 -8.64
CA CYS A 711 -8.61 25.10 -7.30
C CYS A 711 -9.97 25.15 -6.61
N ILE A 712 -9.98 24.88 -5.31
CA ILE A 712 -11.18 24.91 -4.48
C ILE A 712 -10.89 25.84 -3.31
N TYR A 713 -11.82 26.77 -3.06
CA TYR A 713 -11.71 27.77 -2.00
C TYR A 713 -12.85 27.65 -0.98
N ASN A 714 -12.56 28.03 0.26
CA ASN A 714 -13.54 28.24 1.32
C ASN A 714 -13.49 29.70 1.79
N THR A 715 -14.60 30.42 1.62
CA THR A 715 -14.74 31.84 1.99
C THR A 715 -15.79 32.06 3.08
N MET A 716 -16.14 31.02 3.85
CA MET A 716 -17.14 31.13 4.93
C MET A 716 -16.78 32.16 6.01
N ASN A 717 -15.49 32.41 6.20
CA ASN A 717 -14.95 33.41 7.12
C ASN A 717 -14.85 34.83 6.52
N LYS A 718 -15.13 35.02 5.22
CA LYS A 718 -15.05 36.33 4.55
C LYS A 718 -16.41 36.99 4.47
N ASN A 719 -16.47 38.26 4.86
CA ASN A 719 -17.65 39.12 4.72
C ASN A 719 -17.63 39.96 3.43
N VAL A 720 -16.55 39.90 2.66
CA VAL A 720 -16.35 40.61 1.39
C VAL A 720 -15.86 39.61 0.34
N SER A 721 -16.21 39.87 -0.92
CA SER A 721 -15.72 39.06 -2.04
C SER A 721 -14.20 39.13 -2.16
N THR A 722 -13.61 38.13 -2.81
CA THR A 722 -12.18 38.07 -3.07
C THR A 722 -11.94 37.98 -4.58
N VAL A 723 -10.94 38.68 -5.10
CA VAL A 723 -10.58 38.66 -6.53
C VAL A 723 -9.15 38.16 -6.70
N GLY A 724 -8.78 37.81 -7.92
CA GLY A 724 -7.42 37.48 -8.30
C GLY A 724 -6.49 38.66 -8.08
N GLY A 725 -5.29 38.40 -7.56
CA GLY A 725 -4.28 39.44 -7.37
C GLY A 725 -3.09 38.93 -6.57
N GLU A 726 -2.03 39.73 -6.57
CA GLU A 726 -0.77 39.41 -5.91
C GLU A 726 -0.87 39.42 -4.38
N ARG A 727 -1.75 40.25 -3.81
CA ARG A 727 -1.84 40.45 -2.35
C ARG A 727 -2.33 39.20 -1.65
N THR A 728 -1.83 38.93 -0.45
CA THR A 728 -2.31 37.81 0.41
C THR A 728 -3.83 37.85 0.69
N ARG A 729 -4.46 39.02 0.58
CA ARG A 729 -5.91 39.20 0.75
C ARG A 729 -6.71 38.99 -0.54
N ASP A 730 -6.06 39.09 -1.69
CA ASP A 730 -6.56 38.64 -3.00
C ASP A 730 -6.30 37.11 -3.10
N GLU A 731 -6.59 36.46 -4.23
CA GLU A 731 -6.39 35.01 -4.41
C GLU A 731 -5.60 34.62 -5.66
N MET A 732 -5.10 33.39 -5.67
CA MET A 732 -4.39 32.77 -6.79
C MET A 732 -4.76 31.31 -6.98
N CYS A 733 -4.61 30.82 -8.22
CA CYS A 733 -4.69 29.40 -8.56
C CYS A 733 -3.54 29.03 -9.49
N LEU A 734 -2.36 28.77 -8.93
CA LEU A 734 -1.17 28.44 -9.70
C LEU A 734 -0.60 27.09 -9.25
N HIS A 735 -0.20 26.28 -10.22
CA HIS A 735 0.42 24.98 -9.98
C HIS A 735 1.69 24.89 -10.82
N MET A 736 2.83 25.01 -10.16
CA MET A 736 4.13 25.08 -10.79
C MET A 736 4.79 23.71 -10.82
N PHE A 737 5.30 23.30 -11.98
CA PHE A 737 5.92 22.00 -12.19
C PHE A 737 7.36 22.16 -12.63
N THR A 738 8.29 21.49 -11.95
CA THR A 738 9.70 21.46 -12.38
C THR A 738 9.96 20.22 -13.23
N TYR A 739 10.55 20.40 -14.40
CA TYR A 739 10.70 19.34 -15.40
C TYR A 739 12.06 19.35 -16.10
N TYR A 740 12.38 18.25 -16.82
CA TYR A 740 13.53 18.18 -17.72
C TYR A 740 13.26 17.33 -18.99
N PRO A 741 13.95 17.58 -20.11
CA PRO A 741 14.86 18.70 -20.35
C PRO A 741 14.11 20.04 -20.42
N ARG A 742 14.76 21.12 -19.99
CA ARG A 742 14.27 22.49 -20.12
C ARG A 742 13.91 22.81 -21.58
N MET A 743 12.79 23.52 -21.76
CA MET A 743 12.37 24.11 -23.04
C MET A 743 12.62 25.63 -23.02
N ASN A 744 12.84 26.24 -24.18
CA ASN A 744 13.08 27.68 -24.28
C ASN A 744 11.77 28.51 -24.30
N ASP A 745 10.69 27.94 -24.85
CA ASP A 745 9.49 28.70 -25.21
C ASP A 745 8.23 28.33 -24.41
N LEU A 746 8.34 27.48 -23.37
CA LEU A 746 7.20 27.11 -22.52
C LEU A 746 7.50 27.27 -21.04
N TYR A 747 6.88 28.29 -20.47
CA TYR A 747 6.99 28.69 -19.07
C TYR A 747 5.64 28.76 -18.36
N THR A 748 4.57 29.20 -19.05
CA THR A 748 3.25 29.40 -18.44
C THR A 748 2.13 29.02 -19.40
N CYS A 749 1.12 28.32 -18.89
CA CYS A 749 -0.18 28.17 -19.52
C CYS A 749 -1.27 28.42 -18.48
N VAL A 750 -1.96 29.55 -18.59
CA VAL A 750 -3.01 29.95 -17.67
C VAL A 750 -4.28 30.34 -18.41
N THR A 751 -5.43 30.06 -17.81
CA THR A 751 -6.71 30.48 -18.35
C THR A 751 -7.01 31.92 -17.96
N ILE A 752 -7.58 32.67 -18.91
CA ILE A 752 -8.04 34.05 -18.76
C ILE A 752 -9.48 34.09 -19.25
N ASN A 753 -10.40 34.68 -18.50
CA ASN A 753 -11.77 34.84 -18.96
C ASN A 753 -11.85 35.91 -20.05
N ASP A 754 -12.70 35.70 -21.04
CA ASP A 754 -12.92 36.67 -22.11
C ASP A 754 -13.53 37.97 -21.53
N LYS A 755 -13.14 39.11 -22.10
CA LYS A 755 -13.71 40.42 -21.76
C LYS A 755 -15.21 40.44 -22.03
N SER A 756 -15.66 39.80 -23.10
CA SER A 756 -17.07 39.69 -23.47
C SER A 756 -17.90 39.02 -22.37
N ALA A 757 -17.39 37.92 -21.81
CA ALA A 757 -18.04 37.19 -20.73
C ALA A 757 -18.19 38.05 -19.46
N TRP A 758 -17.18 38.87 -19.13
CA TRP A 758 -17.28 39.82 -18.03
C TRP A 758 -18.27 40.96 -18.31
N GLN A 759 -18.31 41.47 -19.54
CA GLN A 759 -19.27 42.48 -19.97
C GLN A 759 -20.71 41.98 -19.83
N ASP A 760 -20.96 40.72 -20.21
CA ASP A 760 -22.26 40.07 -20.06
C ASP A 760 -22.66 39.90 -18.59
N ILE A 761 -21.72 39.44 -17.74
CA ILE A 761 -21.95 39.26 -16.30
C ILE A 761 -22.23 40.60 -15.59
N MET A 762 -21.53 41.65 -16.01
CA MET A 762 -21.68 43.00 -15.48
C MET A 762 -22.86 43.75 -16.12
N ASN A 763 -23.47 43.19 -17.18
CA ASN A 763 -24.48 43.81 -18.02
C ASN A 763 -24.07 45.23 -18.49
N THR A 764 -22.87 45.34 -19.08
CA THR A 764 -22.30 46.61 -19.54
C THR A 764 -21.69 46.48 -20.93
N SER A 765 -21.94 47.47 -21.78
CA SER A 765 -21.29 47.62 -23.10
C SER A 765 -20.04 48.49 -23.06
N SER A 766 -19.65 48.99 -21.88
CA SER A 766 -18.50 49.87 -21.71
C SER A 766 -17.18 49.08 -21.74
N SER A 767 -16.07 49.78 -22.04
CA SER A 767 -14.73 49.22 -21.86
C SER A 767 -14.52 48.84 -20.38
N ILE A 768 -14.05 47.63 -20.14
CA ILE A 768 -13.74 47.11 -18.80
C ILE A 768 -12.23 46.85 -18.65
N ASP A 769 -11.73 47.07 -17.45
CA ASP A 769 -10.37 46.75 -17.03
C ASP A 769 -10.37 46.05 -15.66
N ASN A 770 -9.18 45.68 -15.17
CA ASN A 770 -9.04 45.00 -13.88
C ASN A 770 -9.60 45.81 -12.71
N LYS A 771 -9.52 47.14 -12.76
CA LYS A 771 -10.00 48.03 -11.70
C LYS A 771 -11.53 48.03 -11.66
N ILE A 772 -12.17 48.19 -12.82
CA ILE A 772 -13.62 48.19 -12.96
C ILE A 772 -14.23 46.86 -12.51
N ILE A 773 -13.64 45.73 -12.92
CA ILE A 773 -14.09 44.39 -12.51
C ILE A 773 -13.97 44.23 -10.99
N LYS A 774 -12.82 44.61 -10.43
CA LYS A 774 -12.56 44.53 -8.98
C LYS A 774 -13.59 45.35 -8.20
N GLU A 775 -13.79 46.61 -8.57
CA GLU A 775 -14.74 47.50 -7.89
C GLU A 775 -16.18 46.97 -7.97
N TRP A 776 -16.60 46.51 -9.16
CA TRP A 776 -17.93 45.94 -9.35
C TRP A 776 -18.15 44.66 -8.53
N PHE A 777 -17.20 43.72 -8.57
CA PHE A 777 -17.34 42.43 -7.91
C PHE A 777 -17.31 42.55 -6.37
N LEU A 778 -16.52 43.49 -5.85
CA LEU A 778 -16.47 43.81 -4.42
C LEU A 778 -17.74 44.53 -3.94
N ALA A 779 -18.37 45.34 -4.79
CA ALA A 779 -19.62 46.05 -4.47
C ALA A 779 -20.89 45.19 -4.64
N LYS A 780 -20.81 44.07 -5.37
CA LYS A 780 -21.96 43.21 -5.67
C LYS A 780 -22.57 42.61 -4.41
N THR A 781 -23.89 42.70 -4.30
CA THR A 781 -24.68 41.99 -3.29
C THR A 781 -24.98 40.55 -3.75
N TRP A 782 -24.71 39.59 -2.88
CA TRP A 782 -24.76 38.17 -3.21
C TRP A 782 -26.02 37.49 -2.65
N THR A 783 -26.89 37.02 -3.54
CA THR A 783 -27.94 36.04 -3.23
C THR A 783 -27.42 34.61 -3.38
N SER A 784 -28.09 33.62 -2.77
CA SER A 784 -27.73 32.21 -2.91
C SER A 784 -27.68 31.75 -4.38
N GLU A 785 -28.63 32.21 -5.21
CA GLU A 785 -28.65 31.91 -6.65
C GLU A 785 -27.51 32.59 -7.40
N SER A 786 -27.25 33.87 -7.13
CA SER A 786 -26.17 34.61 -7.81
C SER A 786 -24.78 34.03 -7.51
N LYS A 787 -24.57 33.43 -6.32
CA LYS A 787 -23.32 32.74 -5.97
C LYS A 787 -23.09 31.46 -6.79
N ILE A 788 -24.16 30.85 -7.29
CA ILE A 788 -24.12 29.66 -8.16
C ILE A 788 -23.92 30.09 -9.62
N GLN A 789 -24.52 31.22 -10.03
CA GLN A 789 -24.49 31.72 -11.41
C GLN A 789 -23.24 32.55 -11.76
N CYS A 790 -22.59 33.20 -10.80
CA CYS A 790 -21.42 34.05 -11.10
C CYS A 790 -20.16 33.22 -11.21
N LEU A 791 -19.93 32.65 -12.39
CA LEU A 791 -18.67 32.75 -13.12
C LEU A 791 -18.94 32.24 -14.55
N PRO A 792 -18.23 32.76 -15.56
CA PRO A 792 -18.27 32.14 -16.88
C PRO A 792 -17.89 30.68 -16.71
N VAL A 793 -18.83 29.80 -17.05
CA VAL A 793 -18.61 28.36 -17.04
C VAL A 793 -17.58 28.10 -18.13
N LEU A 794 -16.30 28.04 -17.75
CA LEU A 794 -15.36 27.24 -18.53
C LEU A 794 -15.98 25.86 -18.60
N PRO A 795 -16.06 25.24 -19.79
CA PRO A 795 -16.69 23.93 -19.94
C PRO A 795 -16.10 23.04 -18.86
N THR A 796 -16.96 22.57 -17.96
CA THR A 796 -16.52 21.67 -16.92
C THR A 796 -15.98 20.43 -17.64
N TYR A 797 -15.08 19.70 -17.01
CA TYR A 797 -14.60 18.43 -17.55
C TYR A 797 -15.76 17.48 -17.97
N GLU A 798 -16.95 17.60 -17.36
CA GLU A 798 -18.16 16.85 -17.74
C GLU A 798 -18.76 17.31 -19.08
N ASP A 799 -18.61 18.58 -19.44
CA ASP A 799 -19.04 19.18 -20.72
C ASP A 799 -18.08 18.88 -21.88
N LEU A 800 -16.88 18.37 -21.59
CA LEU A 800 -15.87 17.93 -22.57
C LEU A 800 -15.90 16.42 -22.84
N LYS A 801 -16.93 15.70 -22.37
CA LYS A 801 -17.20 14.37 -22.91
C LYS A 801 -17.52 14.53 -24.40
N PRO A 802 -16.80 13.86 -25.33
CA PRO A 802 -17.32 13.74 -26.67
C PRO A 802 -18.67 13.05 -26.54
N GLU A 803 -19.73 13.68 -27.06
CA GLU A 803 -21.00 13.01 -27.26
C GLU A 803 -20.73 11.70 -28.04
N GLY A 804 -20.81 10.57 -27.33
CA GLY A 804 -20.66 9.24 -27.90
C GLY A 804 -19.62 8.36 -27.20
N CYS A 805 -20.03 7.67 -26.12
CA CYS A 805 -20.04 6.20 -26.03
C CYS A 805 -20.23 5.70 -24.58
N ASN A 806 -21.04 4.65 -24.46
CA ASN A 806 -21.36 3.90 -23.23
C ASN A 806 -20.12 3.30 -22.52
N LEU A 807 -19.92 3.62 -21.24
CA LEU A 807 -19.88 2.70 -20.08
C LEU A 807 -19.46 3.44 -18.79
#